data_AF-A0A182MBV9-F1
#
_entry.id   AF-A0A182MBV9-F1
#
_cell.length_a   1.000
_cell.length_b   1.000
_cell.length_c   1.000
_cell.angle_alpha   90.00
_cell.angle_beta   90.00
_cell.angle_gamma   90.00
#
_symmetry.space_group_name_H-M   'P 1'
#
loop_
_entity.id
_entity.type
_entity.pdbx_description
1 polymer ?
#
loop_
_entity_poly.entity_id
_entity_poly.type
_entity_poly.pdbx_seq_one_letter_code
_entity_poly.pdbx_strand_id
1 'polypeptide(L)'
;MDQSVKPFMVFILLWIANLQQILGQCPNSPYRSFDGTCNNLQSPSWGAANTLFTRLIPAKYSDGRSRPALAKDGSELPSARLLSVEVFQEGIQNSPEFSLANMQFGQIVAHDMALTRGDDPVFSVRGIECLGLIRTLTNCDENPSTCTRAEQINAVTSFLDLSVVYGNSEQESLQLRDPNTGLLKIEQRDGQDWPPRHPNASTTCTLKTPEDSCYLTGDGRANQSPHLAILQITFVREHNRIARLLQNFNPNLSPEEIFQRARSINIAQYQHIVYNEWLPNFLGRSFMLENQMIYQTRSPTNDYSPIIDPSVINSHTTAAFRFFHSSIQGTLKLYEESRRSLAKININDHTNNPDILEQEPDRYGDLLRGLTTQPMGLHDTSLDPATKHFLFRFNNMFGTDLKSLDIQRARDHGLPGYNDFAFYCFRQRATTWADFNKVFIPGAIELLSIYYKSVDDLDLSVGLAFEKKIDNTETGVVMRCIMGEQFLRTRRGDRFFYENGNHLSSVQLAEIRKATMAKILCDNSLLNRQPESSDELFSSSKSSLLLPSSLTDLSSQSDATTSDEFPFESLAWDKNLVELFNDFTEPDDSKRQDGTTTNTHTDARDEFLRQQYADTTEQQPQLAYSQPSTRTVSNREHCNHLETQLTISTQHRKEFVDIDAQPTRLINTSDSPDHTNTAGWNVHATQSDNDHWNTDTQYSPVHLPYSENDSGYDETKDTADKEDGLSHADESDISERHRQIQARIVDLLQHIERCVTEGTALTIRRKPRWDTCTIENGILQTTDPSNEGRTIKPTNSRRLQLMVKILATIYQLLATRTSCTKRELYYLHLELAQTPYFTYAVLDDIAALLDADTWEMNVFNTSKGLIAGPLVLTLSDGQTIDCRINRWGTPVPLDVSSVIELRLTAKLVLVVEKDTVFKRLLEDGIFTTFPDTVVLITAKGYPDVSTRLLLKKIADWKQVPIYALMDADPHGIEIFCVYKFGSLAMVHQQRSLAVPSMRWIGLFPSDIELLGLQGVPLREPELKRIEQMIKRPYTEGHIQRELLLLCQLATKAEIESLYNIASDFITTVYLKGKFEECLKNSPATYAEALNNSQLLKEVD
;
A
#
# COMPACT_ATOMS: atom_id res chain seq x y z
N MET A 1 -34.94 -43.54 -14.63
CA MET A 1 -35.50 -42.17 -14.70
C MET A 1 -36.17 -41.91 -13.37
N ASP A 2 -35.72 -40.90 -12.63
CA ASP A 2 -36.15 -40.65 -11.25
C ASP A 2 -36.78 -39.25 -11.12
N GLN A 3 -37.65 -39.05 -10.13
CA GLN A 3 -38.54 -37.88 -10.04
C GLN A 3 -38.02 -36.74 -9.14
N SER A 4 -36.87 -36.93 -8.48
CA SER A 4 -36.25 -35.99 -7.52
C SER A 4 -35.84 -34.62 -8.10
N VAL A 5 -35.64 -34.51 -9.42
CA VAL A 5 -35.07 -33.29 -10.05
C VAL A 5 -36.08 -32.13 -10.20
N LYS A 6 -37.39 -32.41 -10.16
CA LYS A 6 -38.42 -31.42 -10.55
C LYS A 6 -38.61 -30.22 -9.60
N PRO A 7 -38.55 -30.34 -8.26
CA PRO A 7 -38.70 -29.18 -7.38
C PRO A 7 -37.60 -28.13 -7.57
N PHE A 8 -36.35 -28.60 -7.76
CA PHE A 8 -35.16 -27.75 -7.81
C PHE A 8 -35.14 -26.84 -9.05
N MET A 9 -35.50 -27.38 -10.22
CA MET A 9 -35.61 -26.57 -11.45
C MET A 9 -36.76 -25.55 -11.40
N VAL A 10 -37.89 -25.87 -10.76
CA VAL A 10 -39.00 -24.90 -10.60
C VAL A 10 -38.58 -23.76 -9.67
N PHE A 11 -37.83 -24.05 -8.61
CA PHE A 11 -37.30 -23.00 -7.71
C PHE A 11 -36.33 -22.07 -8.45
N ILE A 12 -35.41 -22.62 -9.26
CA ILE A 12 -34.48 -21.84 -10.09
C ILE A 12 -35.20 -20.99 -11.13
N LEU A 13 -36.22 -21.53 -11.82
CA LEU A 13 -36.99 -20.78 -12.83
C LEU A 13 -37.81 -19.64 -12.21
N LEU A 14 -38.35 -19.81 -11.00
CA LEU A 14 -39.02 -18.75 -10.25
C LEU A 14 -38.05 -17.69 -9.69
N TRP A 15 -36.81 -18.07 -9.41
CA TRP A 15 -35.73 -17.14 -9.06
C TRP A 15 -35.33 -16.27 -10.27
N ILE A 16 -35.09 -16.91 -11.42
CA ILE A 16 -34.72 -16.23 -12.67
C ILE A 16 -35.84 -15.28 -13.13
N ALA A 17 -37.12 -15.65 -12.95
CA ALA A 17 -38.26 -14.82 -13.31
C ALA A 17 -38.37 -13.48 -12.54
N ASN A 18 -37.68 -13.32 -11.41
CA ASN A 18 -37.65 -12.07 -10.64
C ASN A 18 -36.33 -11.29 -10.81
N LEU A 19 -35.33 -11.85 -11.50
CA LEU A 19 -33.99 -11.27 -11.64
C LEU A 19 -33.87 -10.20 -12.75
N GLN A 20 -35.01 -9.66 -13.22
CA GLN A 20 -35.08 -8.41 -13.98
C GLN A 20 -35.48 -7.20 -13.11
N GLN A 21 -35.69 -7.37 -11.79
CA GLN A 21 -36.11 -6.29 -10.89
C GLN A 21 -35.08 -5.91 -9.80
N ILE A 22 -33.86 -6.49 -9.86
CA ILE A 22 -32.73 -6.16 -8.97
C ILE A 22 -31.43 -5.88 -9.77
N LEU A 23 -31.57 -5.49 -11.04
CA LEU A 23 -30.58 -4.61 -11.66
C LEU A 23 -31.07 -3.18 -11.41
N GLY A 24 -30.26 -2.38 -10.72
CA GLY A 24 -30.69 -1.10 -10.17
C GLY A 24 -31.24 -0.15 -11.23
N GLN A 25 -32.48 0.29 -11.06
CA GLN A 25 -32.95 1.49 -11.74
C GLN A 25 -32.06 2.65 -11.28
N CYS A 26 -31.33 3.26 -12.21
CA CYS A 26 -30.57 4.47 -11.93
C CYS A 26 -31.55 5.52 -11.37
N PRO A 27 -31.36 6.05 -10.15
CA PRO A 27 -32.22 7.11 -9.65
C PRO A 27 -32.07 8.32 -10.57
N ASN A 28 -33.19 9.02 -10.85
CA ASN A 28 -33.19 10.18 -11.75
C ASN A 28 -32.62 11.43 -11.03
N SER A 29 -31.34 11.34 -10.65
CA SER A 29 -30.59 12.31 -9.86
C SER A 29 -29.80 13.25 -10.78
N PRO A 30 -29.85 14.58 -10.56
CA PRO A 30 -28.95 15.52 -11.22
C PRO A 30 -27.52 15.50 -10.65
N TYR A 31 -27.27 14.71 -9.58
CA TYR A 31 -25.98 14.64 -8.88
C TYR A 31 -25.27 13.28 -9.09
N ARG A 32 -23.93 13.30 -9.07
CA ARG A 32 -23.07 12.09 -9.07
C ARG A 32 -23.34 11.24 -7.82
N SER A 33 -23.31 9.92 -8.00
CA SER A 33 -23.10 8.95 -6.91
C SER A 33 -21.76 9.17 -6.20
N PHE A 34 -21.57 8.51 -5.05
CA PHE A 34 -20.30 8.54 -4.31
C PHE A 34 -19.33 7.42 -4.73
N ASP A 35 -19.84 6.36 -5.35
CA ASP A 35 -19.07 5.20 -5.82
C ASP A 35 -18.84 5.21 -7.34
N GLY A 36 -19.28 6.26 -8.05
CA GLY A 36 -19.20 6.38 -9.52
C GLY A 36 -20.28 5.61 -10.29
N THR A 37 -21.14 4.83 -9.63
CA THR A 37 -22.22 4.09 -10.32
C THR A 37 -23.25 5.02 -10.97
N CYS A 38 -23.99 4.51 -11.96
CA CYS A 38 -25.05 5.24 -12.67
C CYS A 38 -24.59 6.52 -13.43
N ASN A 39 -23.27 6.75 -13.59
CA ASN A 39 -22.75 7.76 -14.53
C ASN A 39 -23.15 7.37 -15.96
N ASN A 40 -22.76 6.15 -16.37
CA ASN A 40 -23.23 5.50 -17.59
C ASN A 40 -24.57 4.78 -17.35
N LEU A 41 -25.63 5.16 -18.07
CA LEU A 41 -26.97 4.62 -17.90
C LEU A 41 -27.22 3.26 -18.60
N GLN A 42 -26.28 2.80 -19.45
CA GLN A 42 -26.35 1.49 -20.12
C GLN A 42 -25.54 0.42 -19.39
N SER A 43 -24.42 0.81 -18.77
CA SER A 43 -23.58 -0.04 -17.93
C SER A 43 -23.31 0.66 -16.58
N PRO A 44 -24.23 0.57 -15.60
CA PRO A 44 -24.17 1.37 -14.38
C PRO A 44 -22.97 1.17 -13.45
N SER A 45 -22.09 0.21 -13.73
CA SER A 45 -20.84 -0.04 -12.98
C SER A 45 -19.57 0.46 -13.67
N TRP A 46 -19.64 1.03 -14.87
CA TRP A 46 -18.45 1.53 -15.58
C TRP A 46 -17.87 2.79 -14.91
N GLY A 47 -16.56 2.78 -14.64
CA GLY A 47 -15.86 3.83 -13.91
C GLY A 47 -16.10 3.86 -12.39
N ALA A 48 -16.85 2.89 -11.85
CA ALA A 48 -17.17 2.82 -10.43
C ALA A 48 -15.99 2.31 -9.56
N ALA A 49 -15.97 2.71 -8.29
CA ALA A 49 -14.98 2.28 -7.31
C ALA A 49 -15.12 0.78 -6.98
N ASN A 50 -13.99 0.13 -6.68
CA ASN A 50 -13.89 -1.33 -6.48
C ASN A 50 -14.27 -2.16 -7.73
N THR A 51 -14.00 -1.63 -8.93
CA THR A 51 -14.11 -2.37 -10.19
C THR A 51 -12.73 -2.54 -10.86
N LEU A 52 -12.68 -3.26 -12.00
CA LEU A 52 -11.42 -3.65 -12.64
C LEU A 52 -10.83 -2.52 -13.51
N PHE A 53 -9.51 -2.38 -13.54
CA PHE A 53 -8.85 -1.48 -14.51
C PHE A 53 -9.07 -1.98 -15.95
N THR A 54 -9.42 -1.05 -16.86
CA THR A 54 -9.56 -1.39 -18.28
C THR A 54 -8.18 -1.56 -18.95
N ARG A 55 -8.11 -2.49 -19.91
CA ARG A 55 -6.90 -2.73 -20.72
C ARG A 55 -7.09 -2.34 -22.18
N LEU A 56 -6.16 -1.53 -22.69
CA LEU A 56 -5.99 -1.30 -24.12
C LEU A 56 -5.46 -2.53 -24.88
N ILE A 57 -4.69 -3.39 -24.19
CA ILE A 57 -4.09 -4.62 -24.74
C ILE A 57 -4.07 -5.78 -23.72
N PRO A 58 -4.23 -7.05 -24.15
CA PRO A 58 -4.23 -8.21 -23.26
C PRO A 58 -2.96 -8.34 -22.39
N ALA A 59 -3.11 -8.66 -21.08
CA ALA A 59 -1.98 -8.82 -20.16
C ALA A 59 -1.05 -9.99 -20.53
N LYS A 60 0.26 -9.81 -20.33
CA LYS A 60 1.34 -10.71 -20.76
C LYS A 60 1.98 -11.39 -19.54
N TYR A 61 1.32 -12.40 -19.00
CA TYR A 61 1.86 -13.29 -17.95
C TYR A 61 2.59 -14.48 -18.59
N SER A 62 3.66 -14.99 -17.96
CA SER A 62 4.47 -16.09 -18.52
C SER A 62 3.75 -17.45 -18.55
N ASP A 63 2.76 -17.64 -17.69
CA ASP A 63 1.82 -18.77 -17.69
C ASP A 63 0.47 -18.44 -18.36
N GLY A 64 0.35 -17.25 -18.95
CA GLY A 64 -0.89 -16.70 -19.49
C GLY A 64 -1.95 -16.31 -18.46
N ARG A 65 -1.72 -16.52 -17.14
CA ARG A 65 -2.72 -16.35 -16.07
C ARG A 65 -2.36 -15.31 -15.03
N SER A 66 -1.19 -15.43 -14.40
CA SER A 66 -0.79 -14.57 -13.26
C SER A 66 0.71 -14.52 -12.93
N ARG A 67 1.57 -15.37 -13.51
CA ARG A 67 3.03 -15.31 -13.28
C ARG A 67 3.69 -14.13 -14.04
N PRO A 68 4.63 -13.39 -13.42
CA PRO A 68 5.35 -12.30 -14.11
C PRO A 68 5.96 -12.72 -15.44
N ALA A 69 6.10 -11.76 -16.37
CA ALA A 69 6.65 -12.01 -17.70
C ALA A 69 8.10 -12.50 -17.64
N LEU A 70 8.45 -13.41 -18.56
CA LEU A 70 9.83 -13.81 -18.87
C LEU A 70 10.32 -13.04 -20.11
N ALA A 71 11.63 -12.97 -20.27
CA ALA A 71 12.27 -12.48 -21.48
C ALA A 71 11.95 -13.39 -22.68
N LYS A 72 12.15 -12.86 -23.90
CA LYS A 72 11.86 -13.52 -25.17
C LYS A 72 12.60 -14.83 -25.41
N ASP A 73 13.73 -15.06 -24.72
CA ASP A 73 14.49 -16.32 -24.74
C ASP A 73 14.08 -17.32 -23.65
N GLY A 74 13.09 -16.98 -22.81
CA GLY A 74 12.62 -17.79 -21.70
C GLY A 74 13.36 -17.56 -20.36
N SER A 75 14.36 -16.68 -20.32
CA SER A 75 15.04 -16.31 -19.07
C SER A 75 14.28 -15.22 -18.28
N GLU A 76 14.68 -14.97 -17.03
CA GLU A 76 14.09 -13.90 -16.23
C GLU A 76 14.47 -12.50 -16.77
N LEU A 77 13.55 -11.53 -16.61
CA LEU A 77 13.83 -10.12 -16.90
C LEU A 77 14.81 -9.54 -15.87
N PRO A 78 15.65 -8.54 -16.23
CA PRO A 78 16.67 -7.99 -15.32
C PRO A 78 16.09 -7.51 -13.98
N SER A 79 16.81 -7.70 -12.89
CA SER A 79 16.37 -7.28 -11.55
C SER A 79 15.97 -5.81 -11.51
N ALA A 80 14.78 -5.51 -11.00
CA ALA A 80 14.26 -4.14 -10.90
C ALA A 80 15.18 -3.23 -10.08
N ARG A 81 15.88 -3.77 -9.07
CA ARG A 81 16.86 -3.04 -8.27
C ARG A 81 18.20 -2.86 -8.97
N LEU A 82 18.64 -3.81 -9.80
CA LEU A 82 19.81 -3.61 -10.66
C LEU A 82 19.54 -2.47 -11.66
N LEU A 83 18.38 -2.48 -12.30
CA LEU A 83 17.93 -1.40 -13.19
C LEU A 83 17.85 -0.05 -12.45
N SER A 84 17.23 -0.01 -11.27
CA SER A 84 17.16 1.24 -10.49
C SER A 84 18.54 1.79 -10.13
N VAL A 85 19.49 0.95 -9.70
CA VAL A 85 20.86 1.39 -9.35
C VAL A 85 21.65 1.84 -10.57
N GLU A 86 21.75 1.01 -11.61
CA GLU A 86 22.71 1.16 -12.71
C GLU A 86 22.16 1.94 -13.92
N VAL A 87 20.84 2.01 -14.10
CA VAL A 87 20.19 2.65 -15.27
C VAL A 87 19.58 4.01 -14.92
N PHE A 88 19.26 4.27 -13.65
CA PHE A 88 18.74 5.56 -13.18
C PHE A 88 19.77 6.28 -12.30
N GLN A 89 20.14 7.50 -12.69
CA GLN A 89 21.28 8.23 -12.10
C GLN A 89 20.91 8.84 -10.73
N GLU A 90 21.91 9.01 -9.87
CA GLU A 90 21.72 9.66 -8.56
C GLU A 90 21.98 11.16 -8.64
N GLY A 91 20.98 11.95 -8.27
CA GLY A 91 21.04 13.41 -8.24
C GLY A 91 19.72 14.06 -8.64
N ILE A 92 19.66 15.38 -8.51
CA ILE A 92 18.57 16.19 -9.04
C ILE A 92 19.15 17.29 -9.92
N GLN A 93 18.66 17.34 -11.16
CA GLN A 93 18.61 18.58 -11.93
C GLN A 93 17.29 19.28 -11.59
N ASN A 94 17.33 20.57 -11.23
CA ASN A 94 16.10 21.34 -11.01
C ASN A 94 15.44 21.61 -12.36
N SER A 95 14.11 21.50 -12.46
CA SER A 95 13.39 22.02 -13.62
C SER A 95 13.64 23.54 -13.72
N PRO A 96 14.05 24.06 -14.90
CA PRO A 96 14.15 25.51 -15.12
C PRO A 96 12.76 26.15 -15.35
N GLU A 97 11.73 25.32 -15.55
CA GLU A 97 10.42 25.74 -16.01
C GLU A 97 9.32 25.57 -14.97
N PHE A 98 9.33 24.51 -14.14
CA PHE A 98 8.19 24.15 -13.27
C PHE A 98 8.51 24.13 -11.76
N SER A 99 7.52 24.49 -10.93
CA SER A 99 7.58 24.44 -9.46
C SER A 99 7.05 23.12 -8.88
N LEU A 100 7.33 22.86 -7.59
CA LEU A 100 6.84 21.67 -6.88
C LEU A 100 5.31 21.50 -6.92
N ALA A 101 4.54 22.58 -7.09
CA ALA A 101 3.10 22.52 -7.30
C ALA A 101 2.70 21.63 -8.50
N ASN A 102 3.47 21.67 -9.59
CA ASN A 102 3.20 20.89 -10.80
C ASN A 102 3.38 19.37 -10.59
N MET A 103 4.40 18.98 -9.81
CA MET A 103 4.60 17.60 -9.32
C MET A 103 3.46 17.18 -8.39
N GLN A 104 3.19 17.99 -7.38
CA GLN A 104 2.30 17.62 -6.28
C GLN A 104 0.83 17.54 -6.71
N PHE A 105 0.42 18.39 -7.66
CA PHE A 105 -0.91 18.32 -8.28
C PHE A 105 -1.02 17.10 -9.20
N GLY A 106 0.04 16.73 -9.93
CA GLY A 106 0.11 15.47 -10.66
C GLY A 106 -0.07 14.24 -9.75
N GLN A 107 0.48 14.28 -8.53
CA GLN A 107 0.23 13.24 -7.53
C GLN A 107 -1.24 13.21 -7.04
N ILE A 108 -1.91 14.36 -6.89
CA ILE A 108 -3.35 14.38 -6.57
C ILE A 108 -4.16 13.74 -7.69
N VAL A 109 -3.93 14.13 -8.95
CA VAL A 109 -4.60 13.52 -10.11
C VAL A 109 -4.33 12.00 -10.15
N ALA A 110 -3.11 11.56 -9.81
CA ALA A 110 -2.77 10.14 -9.71
C ALA A 110 -3.56 9.41 -8.62
N HIS A 111 -3.80 10.07 -7.49
CA HIS A 111 -4.50 9.51 -6.34
C HIS A 111 -6.02 9.46 -6.54
N ASP A 112 -6.60 10.51 -7.11
CA ASP A 112 -8.02 10.63 -7.47
C ASP A 112 -8.42 9.59 -8.52
N MET A 113 -7.49 9.19 -9.41
CA MET A 113 -7.74 8.21 -10.47
C MET A 113 -7.42 6.76 -10.09
N ALA A 114 -6.54 6.49 -9.11
CA ALA A 114 -6.14 5.13 -8.77
C ALA A 114 -5.63 4.93 -7.33
N LEU A 115 -5.99 3.79 -6.71
CA LEU A 115 -5.48 3.35 -5.41
C LEU A 115 -5.13 1.85 -5.43
N THR A 116 -3.93 1.51 -4.93
CA THR A 116 -3.46 0.13 -4.67
C THR A 116 -2.85 0.08 -3.26
N ARG A 117 -3.14 -0.98 -2.48
CA ARG A 117 -2.75 -1.08 -1.05
C ARG A 117 -1.59 -2.06 -0.81
N GLY A 118 -0.72 -1.74 0.15
CA GLY A 118 0.27 -2.65 0.74
C GLY A 118 1.45 -1.91 1.38
N ASP A 119 1.85 -2.32 2.60
CA ASP A 119 2.97 -1.74 3.37
C ASP A 119 4.12 -2.75 3.56
N ASP A 120 5.34 -2.23 3.80
CA ASP A 120 6.64 -2.93 3.69
C ASP A 120 7.66 -2.48 4.78
N PRO A 121 8.61 -3.34 5.20
CA PRO A 121 9.80 -2.91 5.93
C PRO A 121 11.17 -3.41 5.36
N VAL A 122 11.69 -2.74 4.32
CA VAL A 122 13.01 -2.06 4.31
C VAL A 122 14.38 -2.83 4.33
N PHE A 123 14.59 -3.88 5.12
CA PHE A 123 15.87 -4.14 5.83
C PHE A 123 17.20 -4.54 5.10
N SER A 124 17.48 -4.19 3.84
CA SER A 124 18.59 -4.80 3.07
C SER A 124 20.04 -4.60 3.56
N VAL A 125 20.40 -3.49 4.22
CA VAL A 125 21.80 -3.16 4.58
C VAL A 125 22.34 -3.92 5.81
N ARG A 126 21.67 -5.01 6.23
CA ARG A 126 22.24 -6.08 7.09
C ARG A 126 22.15 -7.48 6.45
N GLY A 127 22.07 -7.54 5.12
CA GLY A 127 22.18 -8.79 4.35
C GLY A 127 20.85 -9.39 3.90
N ILE A 128 19.93 -8.57 3.36
CA ILE A 128 18.72 -9.08 2.67
C ILE A 128 18.89 -8.99 1.16
N GLU A 129 18.52 -10.08 0.50
CA GLU A 129 18.73 -10.36 -0.93
C GLU A 129 17.55 -9.92 -1.82
N CYS A 130 16.52 -9.29 -1.23
CA CYS A 130 15.32 -8.81 -1.91
C CYS A 130 14.73 -7.56 -1.23
N LEU A 131 13.84 -6.86 -1.94
CA LEU A 131 12.96 -5.80 -1.39
C LEU A 131 11.52 -6.35 -1.30
N GLY A 132 10.75 -5.90 -0.32
CA GLY A 132 9.37 -6.34 -0.13
C GLY A 132 8.42 -5.75 -1.18
N LEU A 133 7.59 -6.60 -1.79
CA LEU A 133 6.51 -6.19 -2.67
C LEU A 133 5.29 -7.12 -2.48
N ILE A 134 4.24 -6.60 -1.85
CA ILE A 134 2.94 -7.27 -1.83
C ILE A 134 2.27 -7.06 -3.19
N ARG A 135 1.84 -8.14 -3.85
CA ARG A 135 1.13 -8.11 -5.15
C ARG A 135 -0.19 -7.34 -5.07
N THR A 136 -0.59 -6.70 -6.16
CA THR A 136 -1.88 -5.98 -6.23
C THR A 136 -3.04 -6.97 -6.27
N LEU A 137 -4.11 -6.70 -5.52
CA LEU A 137 -5.34 -7.51 -5.48
C LEU A 137 -6.01 -7.58 -6.87
N THR A 138 -6.51 -8.75 -7.23
CA THR A 138 -7.11 -9.03 -8.55
C THR A 138 -8.46 -9.76 -8.46
N ASN A 139 -9.22 -9.72 -9.56
CA ASN A 139 -10.42 -10.54 -9.76
C ASN A 139 -10.19 -12.06 -9.55
N CYS A 140 -8.97 -12.55 -9.78
CA CYS A 140 -8.57 -13.94 -9.56
C CYS A 140 -8.48 -14.30 -8.06
N ASP A 141 -8.24 -13.32 -7.19
CA ASP A 141 -8.20 -13.53 -5.74
C ASP A 141 -9.61 -13.58 -5.15
N GLU A 142 -10.56 -12.82 -5.72
CA GLU A 142 -11.97 -12.83 -5.34
C GLU A 142 -12.73 -14.05 -5.90
N ASN A 143 -12.47 -14.43 -7.15
CA ASN A 143 -13.19 -15.52 -7.84
C ASN A 143 -12.21 -16.50 -8.55
N PRO A 144 -11.41 -17.30 -7.80
CA PRO A 144 -10.36 -18.14 -8.37
C PRO A 144 -10.86 -19.22 -9.35
N SER A 145 -12.10 -19.67 -9.21
CA SER A 145 -12.68 -20.79 -9.98
C SER A 145 -13.15 -20.42 -11.38
N THR A 146 -13.36 -19.14 -11.68
CA THR A 146 -13.83 -18.64 -12.99
C THR A 146 -12.82 -17.73 -13.69
N CYS A 147 -11.79 -17.28 -12.97
CA CYS A 147 -10.81 -16.33 -13.50
C CYS A 147 -9.87 -16.97 -14.54
N THR A 148 -9.88 -16.42 -15.76
CA THR A 148 -9.00 -16.86 -16.87
C THR A 148 -7.72 -16.03 -16.99
N ARG A 149 -7.74 -14.78 -16.50
CA ARG A 149 -6.59 -13.85 -16.41
C ARG A 149 -6.78 -12.95 -15.18
N ALA A 150 -5.71 -12.75 -14.43
CA ALA A 150 -5.68 -11.82 -13.30
C ALA A 150 -5.72 -10.34 -13.77
N GLU A 151 -6.75 -9.63 -13.34
CA GLU A 151 -7.03 -8.22 -13.59
C GLU A 151 -7.07 -7.46 -12.26
N GLN A 152 -6.25 -6.41 -12.14
CA GLN A 152 -6.13 -5.62 -10.91
C GLN A 152 -7.38 -4.76 -10.66
N ILE A 153 -7.73 -4.60 -9.39
CA ILE A 153 -8.90 -3.81 -8.93
C ILE A 153 -8.48 -2.36 -8.65
N ASN A 154 -9.29 -1.39 -9.08
CA ASN A 154 -9.17 0.01 -8.67
C ASN A 154 -10.05 0.28 -7.45
N ALA A 155 -9.47 0.74 -6.34
CA ALA A 155 -10.19 0.99 -5.09
C ALA A 155 -10.79 2.41 -4.97
N VAL A 156 -10.70 3.25 -6.02
CA VAL A 156 -11.30 4.59 -6.10
C VAL A 156 -12.11 4.77 -7.38
N THR A 157 -12.86 5.88 -7.51
CA THR A 157 -13.56 6.25 -8.75
C THR A 157 -12.57 6.41 -9.93
N SER A 158 -13.08 6.32 -11.17
CA SER A 158 -12.28 6.61 -12.38
C SER A 158 -12.46 8.04 -12.91
N PHE A 159 -13.17 8.88 -12.17
CA PHE A 159 -13.54 10.23 -12.57
C PHE A 159 -12.71 11.26 -11.81
N LEU A 160 -12.54 12.45 -12.40
CA LEU A 160 -11.92 13.59 -11.70
C LEU A 160 -13.00 14.30 -10.87
N ASP A 161 -13.46 13.64 -9.82
CA ASP A 161 -14.59 14.10 -8.99
C ASP A 161 -14.24 14.39 -7.52
N LEU A 162 -12.95 14.66 -7.26
CA LEU A 162 -12.40 14.98 -5.94
C LEU A 162 -12.77 13.90 -4.91
N SER A 163 -12.71 12.63 -5.31
CA SER A 163 -12.87 11.46 -4.43
C SER A 163 -11.91 11.53 -3.23
N VAL A 164 -10.71 12.08 -3.44
CA VAL A 164 -9.71 12.36 -2.38
C VAL A 164 -10.23 13.30 -1.29
N VAL A 165 -11.17 14.20 -1.61
CA VAL A 165 -11.85 15.12 -0.65
C VAL A 165 -13.11 14.49 -0.07
N TYR A 166 -13.94 13.86 -0.91
CA TYR A 166 -15.32 13.48 -0.57
C TYR A 166 -15.52 12.01 -0.19
N GLY A 167 -14.50 11.17 -0.34
CA GLY A 167 -14.59 9.72 -0.14
C GLY A 167 -15.12 8.99 -1.38
N ASN A 168 -15.01 7.65 -1.37
CA ASN A 168 -15.37 6.77 -2.49
C ASN A 168 -16.65 5.96 -2.21
N SER A 169 -17.38 6.37 -1.17
CA SER A 169 -18.65 5.78 -0.75
C SER A 169 -19.45 6.78 0.07
N GLU A 170 -20.78 6.59 0.12
CA GLU A 170 -21.66 7.41 0.96
C GLU A 170 -21.27 7.32 2.44
N GLN A 171 -20.84 6.14 2.90
CA GLN A 171 -20.41 5.93 4.28
C GLN A 171 -19.13 6.71 4.64
N GLU A 172 -18.18 6.86 3.71
CA GLU A 172 -16.99 7.69 3.91
C GLU A 172 -17.35 9.19 3.85
N SER A 173 -18.15 9.60 2.86
CA SER A 173 -18.68 10.96 2.74
C SER A 173 -19.39 11.42 4.03
N LEU A 174 -20.29 10.61 4.60
CA LEU A 174 -20.98 10.91 5.86
C LEU A 174 -20.06 10.95 7.09
N GLN A 175 -18.88 10.30 7.05
CA GLN A 175 -17.86 10.45 8.09
C GLN A 175 -17.09 11.77 7.96
N LEU A 176 -16.97 12.32 6.75
CA LEU A 176 -16.25 13.56 6.45
C LEU A 176 -17.14 14.81 6.54
N ARG A 177 -18.46 14.68 6.39
CA ARG A 177 -19.43 15.78 6.41
C ARG A 177 -19.85 16.22 7.81
N ASP A 178 -19.97 17.53 8.01
CA ASP A 178 -20.50 18.12 9.24
C ASP A 178 -22.05 18.00 9.28
N PRO A 179 -22.64 17.33 10.30
CA PRO A 179 -24.05 16.96 10.26
C PRO A 179 -25.00 18.17 10.25
N ASN A 180 -25.86 18.22 9.23
CA ASN A 180 -26.93 19.22 9.07
C ASN A 180 -26.47 20.66 8.79
N THR A 181 -25.20 20.90 8.44
CA THR A 181 -24.72 22.23 7.99
C THR A 181 -24.45 22.28 6.48
N GLY A 182 -24.05 21.16 5.88
CA GLY A 182 -23.61 21.08 4.48
C GLY A 182 -22.10 21.33 4.29
N LEU A 183 -21.39 21.59 5.38
CA LEU A 183 -19.93 21.72 5.40
C LEU A 183 -19.25 20.34 5.43
N LEU A 184 -17.95 20.31 5.12
CA LEU A 184 -17.04 19.26 5.57
C LEU A 184 -16.60 19.55 7.01
N LYS A 185 -16.43 18.49 7.81
CA LYS A 185 -15.91 18.58 9.17
C LYS A 185 -14.54 19.23 9.17
N ILE A 186 -14.34 20.05 10.17
CA ILE A 186 -13.08 20.71 10.48
C ILE A 186 -12.88 20.74 12.00
N GLU A 187 -11.63 20.76 12.42
CA GLU A 187 -11.22 21.11 13.78
C GLU A 187 -10.50 22.45 13.74
N GLN A 188 -10.90 23.37 14.62
CA GLN A 188 -10.22 24.64 14.80
C GLN A 188 -9.06 24.46 15.78
N ARG A 189 -7.82 24.60 15.27
CA ARG A 189 -6.58 24.47 16.05
C ARG A 189 -5.67 25.65 15.72
N ASP A 190 -5.24 26.35 16.77
CA ASP A 190 -4.49 27.63 16.73
C ASP A 190 -5.05 28.68 15.75
N GLY A 191 -6.38 28.76 15.68
CA GLY A 191 -7.12 29.73 14.86
C GLY A 191 -7.28 29.35 13.39
N GLN A 192 -6.84 28.16 12.97
CA GLN A 192 -6.94 27.68 11.59
C GLN A 192 -7.95 26.53 11.44
N ASP A 193 -8.62 26.48 10.28
CA ASP A 193 -9.47 25.36 9.86
C ASP A 193 -8.59 24.19 9.40
N TRP A 194 -8.60 23.08 10.13
CA TRP A 194 -7.92 21.83 9.77
C TRP A 194 -8.89 20.67 9.55
N PRO A 195 -8.52 19.63 8.79
CA PRO A 195 -9.26 18.38 8.79
C PRO A 195 -9.31 17.74 10.20
N PRO A 196 -10.37 16.97 10.51
CA PRO A 196 -10.48 16.26 11.77
C PRO A 196 -9.41 15.16 11.89
N ARG A 197 -9.05 14.81 13.13
CA ARG A 197 -8.02 13.79 13.40
C ARG A 197 -8.50 12.39 13.01
N HIS A 198 -7.59 11.60 12.43
CA HIS A 198 -7.89 10.23 12.01
C HIS A 198 -8.19 9.33 13.22
N PRO A 199 -9.36 8.64 13.29
CA PRO A 199 -9.78 7.91 14.48
C PRO A 199 -8.87 6.71 14.79
N ASN A 200 -8.12 6.22 13.80
CA ASN A 200 -7.07 5.21 13.95
C ASN A 200 -5.71 5.81 13.52
N ALA A 201 -5.33 6.98 14.04
CA ALA A 201 -4.14 7.73 13.59
C ALA A 201 -2.86 6.87 13.55
N SER A 202 -2.64 6.04 14.57
CA SER A 202 -1.47 5.15 14.69
C SER A 202 -1.42 3.98 13.70
N THR A 203 -2.46 3.77 12.88
CA THR A 203 -2.44 2.78 11.77
C THR A 203 -2.40 3.45 10.38
N THR A 204 -2.40 4.78 10.32
CA THR A 204 -2.46 5.56 9.08
C THR A 204 -1.29 6.52 8.94
N CYS A 205 -0.76 7.00 10.06
CA CYS A 205 0.37 7.92 10.13
C CYS A 205 1.47 7.40 11.07
N THR A 206 2.71 7.79 10.78
CA THR A 206 3.89 7.45 11.57
C THR A 206 4.09 8.49 12.67
N LEU A 207 3.24 8.41 13.69
CA LEU A 207 3.25 9.33 14.84
C LEU A 207 4.55 9.21 15.66
N LYS A 208 5.15 10.34 16.03
CA LYS A 208 6.31 10.43 16.94
C LYS A 208 5.86 10.53 18.41
N THR A 209 4.77 11.26 18.64
CA THR A 209 4.03 11.39 19.90
C THR A 209 2.55 11.02 19.68
N PRO A 210 1.80 10.62 20.71
CA PRO A 210 0.33 10.47 20.61
C PRO A 210 -0.39 11.75 20.15
N GLU A 211 0.23 12.90 20.36
CA GLU A 211 -0.28 14.23 20.03
C GLU A 211 -0.02 14.64 18.57
N ASP A 212 0.86 13.94 17.83
CA ASP A 212 1.15 14.21 16.40
C ASP A 212 -0.14 14.28 15.56
N SER A 213 -0.19 15.22 14.61
CA SER A 213 -1.33 15.36 13.70
C SER A 213 -1.37 14.29 12.59
N CYS A 214 -2.58 13.81 12.30
CA CYS A 214 -2.89 12.83 11.25
C CYS A 214 -4.34 13.07 10.80
N TYR A 215 -4.57 13.35 9.52
CA TYR A 215 -5.84 13.85 9.01
C TYR A 215 -6.77 12.73 8.51
N LEU A 216 -8.07 12.86 8.82
CA LEU A 216 -9.14 12.12 8.20
C LEU A 216 -9.62 12.84 6.93
N THR A 217 -9.52 12.16 5.79
CA THR A 217 -9.74 12.68 4.43
C THR A 217 -10.38 11.60 3.54
N GLY A 218 -10.88 11.97 2.36
CA GLY A 218 -11.49 11.02 1.40
C GLY A 218 -10.52 9.98 0.84
N ASP A 219 -9.23 10.31 0.75
CA ASP A 219 -8.15 9.35 0.50
C ASP A 219 -7.13 9.34 1.65
N GLY A 220 -6.81 8.13 2.15
CA GLY A 220 -5.92 7.96 3.30
C GLY A 220 -4.45 8.30 3.04
N ARG A 221 -4.01 8.38 1.77
CA ARG A 221 -2.64 8.77 1.39
C ARG A 221 -2.42 10.28 1.49
N ALA A 222 -3.44 11.10 1.76
CA ALA A 222 -3.26 12.55 1.93
C ALA A 222 -2.15 12.92 2.93
N ASN A 223 -1.96 12.08 3.96
CA ASN A 223 -0.94 12.23 5.00
C ASN A 223 0.49 11.88 4.54
N GLN A 224 0.69 11.37 3.32
CA GLN A 224 1.96 10.80 2.84
C GLN A 224 3.09 11.83 2.74
N SER A 225 2.79 13.08 2.37
CA SER A 225 3.76 14.18 2.36
C SER A 225 3.10 15.48 2.85
N PRO A 226 3.86 16.43 3.45
CA PRO A 226 3.31 17.72 3.86
C PRO A 226 2.70 18.53 2.70
N HIS A 227 3.29 18.44 1.50
CA HIS A 227 2.82 19.15 0.31
C HIS A 227 1.53 18.54 -0.26
N LEU A 228 1.36 17.21 -0.18
CA LEU A 228 0.11 16.54 -0.54
C LEU A 228 -1.01 16.93 0.44
N ALA A 229 -0.70 16.94 1.73
CA ALA A 229 -1.62 17.38 2.78
C ALA A 229 -2.04 18.85 2.59
N ILE A 230 -1.14 19.77 2.21
CA ILE A 230 -1.48 21.18 1.91
C ILE A 230 -2.53 21.29 0.79
N LEU A 231 -2.33 20.62 -0.35
CA LEU A 231 -3.31 20.69 -1.44
C LEU A 231 -4.65 20.03 -1.05
N GLN A 232 -4.61 18.94 -0.29
CA GLN A 232 -5.81 18.32 0.27
C GLN A 232 -6.59 19.26 1.20
N ILE A 233 -5.89 19.95 2.11
CA ILE A 233 -6.46 20.93 3.04
C ILE A 233 -7.08 22.10 2.27
N THR A 234 -6.40 22.59 1.22
CA THR A 234 -6.90 23.64 0.32
C THR A 234 -8.27 23.29 -0.27
N PHE A 235 -8.47 22.09 -0.84
CA PHE A 235 -9.77 21.72 -1.43
C PHE A 235 -10.87 21.44 -0.40
N VAL A 236 -10.52 21.04 0.83
CA VAL A 236 -11.47 20.96 1.97
C VAL A 236 -11.92 22.36 2.40
N ARG A 237 -10.98 23.31 2.47
CA ARG A 237 -11.27 24.72 2.77
C ARG A 237 -12.12 25.36 1.66
N GLU A 238 -11.84 25.10 0.38
CA GLU A 238 -12.60 25.66 -0.75
C GLU A 238 -14.06 25.19 -0.74
N HIS A 239 -14.32 23.90 -0.48
CA HIS A 239 -15.69 23.40 -0.26
C HIS A 239 -16.41 24.19 0.84
N ASN A 240 -15.74 24.37 1.99
CA ASN A 240 -16.32 25.10 3.12
C ASN A 240 -16.50 26.59 2.82
N ARG A 241 -15.63 27.21 2.01
CA ARG A 241 -15.76 28.59 1.52
C ARG A 241 -17.02 28.73 0.67
N ILE A 242 -17.18 27.89 -0.35
CA ILE A 242 -18.35 27.87 -1.25
C ILE A 242 -19.64 27.57 -0.48
N ALA A 243 -19.63 26.60 0.43
CA ALA A 243 -20.80 26.22 1.23
C ALA A 243 -21.22 27.33 2.21
N ARG A 244 -20.27 28.01 2.87
CA ARG A 244 -20.53 29.20 3.71
C ARG A 244 -21.11 30.36 2.89
N LEU A 245 -20.66 30.55 1.65
CA LEU A 245 -21.26 31.54 0.74
C LEU A 245 -22.70 31.16 0.37
N LEU A 246 -22.95 29.92 -0.08
CA LEU A 246 -24.30 29.42 -0.40
C LEU A 246 -25.30 29.61 0.75
N GLN A 247 -24.89 29.29 1.99
CA GLN A 247 -25.67 29.54 3.22
C GLN A 247 -26.05 31.02 3.39
N ASN A 248 -25.10 31.93 3.16
CA ASN A 248 -25.31 33.37 3.35
C ASN A 248 -26.21 34.01 2.29
N PHE A 249 -26.14 33.53 1.03
CA PHE A 249 -26.91 34.09 -0.08
C PHE A 249 -28.30 33.47 -0.26
N ASN A 250 -28.49 32.19 0.07
CA ASN A 250 -29.82 31.56 0.05
C ASN A 250 -30.07 30.69 1.29
N PRO A 251 -30.58 31.30 2.39
CA PRO A 251 -30.92 30.60 3.62
C PRO A 251 -32.05 29.56 3.51
N ASN A 252 -32.68 29.39 2.35
CA ASN A 252 -33.72 28.39 2.13
C ASN A 252 -33.19 27.04 1.63
N LEU A 253 -31.92 26.97 1.20
CA LEU A 253 -31.32 25.72 0.75
C LEU A 253 -31.20 24.72 1.90
N SER A 254 -31.52 23.45 1.64
CA SER A 254 -31.27 22.39 2.61
C SER A 254 -29.77 22.11 2.78
N PRO A 255 -29.32 21.59 3.95
CA PRO A 255 -27.92 21.19 4.16
C PRO A 255 -27.38 20.17 3.16
N GLU A 256 -28.26 19.38 2.53
CA GLU A 256 -27.85 18.47 1.44
C GLU A 256 -27.59 19.22 0.14
N GLU A 257 -28.47 20.16 -0.25
CA GLU A 257 -28.26 20.99 -1.42
C GLU A 257 -27.02 21.88 -1.29
N ILE A 258 -26.79 22.48 -0.12
CA ILE A 258 -25.57 23.26 0.16
C ILE A 258 -24.33 22.39 -0.09
N PHE A 259 -24.32 21.16 0.43
CA PHE A 259 -23.22 20.23 0.22
C PHE A 259 -23.04 19.83 -1.25
N GLN A 260 -24.11 19.42 -1.94
CA GLN A 260 -24.00 18.94 -3.33
C GLN A 260 -23.71 20.08 -4.32
N ARG A 261 -24.25 21.29 -4.12
CA ARG A 261 -23.92 22.47 -4.93
C ARG A 261 -22.46 22.89 -4.71
N ALA A 262 -21.98 22.95 -3.45
CA ALA A 262 -20.57 23.24 -3.16
C ALA A 262 -19.61 22.19 -3.73
N ARG A 263 -19.94 20.89 -3.58
CA ARG A 263 -19.19 19.78 -4.20
C ARG A 263 -19.12 19.91 -5.71
N SER A 264 -20.23 20.21 -6.37
CA SER A 264 -20.31 20.38 -7.83
C SER A 264 -19.41 21.53 -8.32
N ILE A 265 -19.45 22.68 -7.65
CA ILE A 265 -18.60 23.85 -7.99
C ILE A 265 -17.11 23.51 -7.80
N ASN A 266 -16.73 22.91 -6.66
CA ASN A 266 -15.35 22.55 -6.34
C ASN A 266 -14.77 21.55 -7.37
N ILE A 267 -15.56 20.53 -7.75
CA ILE A 267 -15.20 19.59 -8.82
C ILE A 267 -15.04 20.31 -10.17
N ALA A 268 -15.94 21.22 -10.52
CA ALA A 268 -15.88 21.96 -11.78
C ALA A 268 -14.64 22.87 -11.87
N GLN A 269 -14.28 23.55 -10.79
CA GLN A 269 -13.04 24.33 -10.69
C GLN A 269 -11.80 23.42 -10.88
N TYR A 270 -11.75 22.29 -10.16
CA TYR A 270 -10.66 21.32 -10.24
C TYR A 270 -10.51 20.72 -11.66
N GLN A 271 -11.60 20.24 -12.28
CA GLN A 271 -11.58 19.73 -13.64
C GLN A 271 -11.13 20.78 -14.67
N HIS A 272 -11.55 22.04 -14.49
CA HIS A 272 -11.10 23.12 -15.35
C HIS A 272 -9.58 23.31 -15.27
N ILE A 273 -9.02 23.39 -14.05
CA ILE A 273 -7.58 23.53 -13.78
C ILE A 273 -6.78 22.36 -14.37
N VAL A 274 -7.25 21.11 -14.18
CA VAL A 274 -6.58 19.91 -14.74
C VAL A 274 -6.42 20.01 -16.26
N TYR A 275 -7.48 20.36 -16.99
CA TYR A 275 -7.44 20.38 -18.47
C TYR A 275 -6.85 21.65 -19.08
N ASN A 276 -6.90 22.79 -18.39
CA ASN A 276 -6.56 24.09 -18.99
C ASN A 276 -5.28 24.73 -18.43
N GLU A 277 -4.89 24.44 -17.18
CA GLU A 277 -3.61 24.91 -16.60
C GLU A 277 -2.55 23.80 -16.61
N TRP A 278 -2.88 22.61 -16.12
CA TRP A 278 -1.89 21.58 -15.80
C TRP A 278 -1.54 20.65 -16.98
N LEU A 279 -2.53 19.94 -17.53
CA LEU A 279 -2.32 18.94 -18.58
C LEU A 279 -1.68 19.47 -19.88
N PRO A 280 -1.90 20.73 -20.31
CA PRO A 280 -1.22 21.30 -21.49
C PRO A 280 0.30 21.29 -21.41
N ASN A 281 0.90 21.33 -20.20
CA ASN A 281 2.35 21.24 -20.01
C ASN A 281 2.91 19.83 -20.30
N PHE A 282 2.05 18.81 -20.25
CA PHE A 282 2.44 17.41 -20.47
C PHE A 282 2.16 16.95 -21.89
N LEU A 283 1.00 17.30 -22.46
CA LEU A 283 0.62 16.82 -23.80
C LEU A 283 0.89 17.84 -24.92
N GLY A 284 1.03 19.12 -24.56
CA GLY A 284 1.10 20.24 -25.49
C GLY A 284 -0.29 20.72 -25.90
N ARG A 285 -0.56 22.03 -25.75
CA ARG A 285 -1.88 22.62 -25.99
C ARG A 285 -2.43 22.35 -27.40
N SER A 286 -1.58 22.40 -28.43
CA SER A 286 -1.98 22.12 -29.82
C SER A 286 -2.47 20.68 -30.01
N PHE A 287 -1.73 19.71 -29.48
CA PHE A 287 -2.13 18.30 -29.51
C PHE A 287 -3.46 18.06 -28.77
N MET A 288 -3.70 18.76 -27.65
CA MET A 288 -4.97 18.66 -26.91
C MET A 288 -6.16 19.29 -27.66
N LEU A 289 -5.92 20.32 -28.48
CA LEU A 289 -6.92 20.90 -29.38
C LEU A 289 -7.21 19.98 -30.57
N GLU A 290 -6.16 19.48 -31.24
CA GLU A 290 -6.23 18.56 -32.37
C GLU A 290 -6.97 17.26 -32.01
N ASN A 291 -6.76 16.74 -30.80
CA ASN A 291 -7.36 15.51 -30.29
C ASN A 291 -8.60 15.76 -29.41
N GLN A 292 -9.18 16.97 -29.45
CA GLN A 292 -10.49 17.29 -28.84
C GLN A 292 -10.58 17.01 -27.31
N MET A 293 -9.49 17.24 -26.58
CA MET A 293 -9.49 17.24 -25.10
C MET A 293 -9.83 18.63 -24.52
N ILE A 294 -9.57 19.70 -25.28
CA ILE A 294 -9.96 21.09 -24.99
C ILE A 294 -10.45 21.77 -26.27
N TYR A 295 -11.19 22.87 -26.14
CA TYR A 295 -11.86 23.55 -27.25
C TYR A 295 -11.67 25.07 -27.21
N GLN A 296 -11.61 25.72 -28.38
CA GLN A 296 -11.56 27.18 -28.52
C GLN A 296 -12.98 27.77 -28.65
N THR A 297 -13.87 27.45 -27.71
CA THR A 297 -15.28 27.84 -27.75
C THR A 297 -15.71 28.55 -26.48
N ARG A 298 -16.39 29.71 -26.62
CA ARG A 298 -17.01 30.40 -25.47
C ARG A 298 -18.24 29.65 -24.93
N SER A 299 -18.94 28.90 -25.77
CA SER A 299 -20.03 28.00 -25.35
C SER A 299 -19.55 26.81 -24.52
N PRO A 300 -20.44 26.12 -23.78
CA PRO A 300 -20.22 24.74 -23.33
C PRO A 300 -19.96 23.81 -24.52
N THR A 301 -19.15 22.78 -24.32
CA THR A 301 -18.90 21.73 -25.31
C THR A 301 -19.32 20.38 -24.73
N ASN A 302 -20.53 19.96 -25.10
CA ASN A 302 -21.10 18.68 -24.69
C ASN A 302 -20.66 17.58 -25.67
N ASP A 303 -19.58 16.87 -25.31
CA ASP A 303 -18.88 15.86 -26.11
C ASP A 303 -19.02 14.42 -25.58
N TYR A 304 -19.77 14.27 -24.48
CA TYR A 304 -20.05 13.02 -23.78
C TYR A 304 -20.54 11.92 -24.73
N SER A 305 -20.01 10.71 -24.53
CA SER A 305 -20.35 9.55 -25.33
C SER A 305 -20.54 8.31 -24.43
N PRO A 306 -21.78 7.78 -24.30
CA PRO A 306 -22.07 6.63 -23.43
C PRO A 306 -21.45 5.30 -23.90
N ILE A 307 -20.73 5.30 -25.03
CA ILE A 307 -19.96 4.15 -25.54
C ILE A 307 -18.46 4.25 -25.25
N ILE A 308 -17.99 5.37 -24.68
CA ILE A 308 -16.62 5.52 -24.21
C ILE A 308 -16.56 4.99 -22.77
N ASP A 309 -15.69 4.01 -22.55
CA ASP A 309 -15.36 3.52 -21.22
C ASP A 309 -14.41 4.51 -20.51
N PRO A 310 -14.83 5.16 -19.40
CA PRO A 310 -14.02 6.11 -18.65
C PRO A 310 -12.99 5.44 -17.73
N SER A 311 -13.08 4.13 -17.53
CA SER A 311 -12.29 3.39 -16.53
C SER A 311 -10.78 3.54 -16.76
N VAL A 312 -10.03 3.73 -15.67
CA VAL A 312 -8.59 4.05 -15.77
C VAL A 312 -7.79 2.90 -16.39
N ILE A 313 -6.89 3.27 -17.30
CA ILE A 313 -6.04 2.35 -18.05
C ILE A 313 -4.88 1.88 -17.18
N ASN A 314 -4.70 0.56 -17.06
CA ASN A 314 -3.68 -0.02 -16.19
C ASN A 314 -2.24 0.48 -16.50
N SER A 315 -1.88 0.64 -17.79
CA SER A 315 -0.58 1.20 -18.21
C SER A 315 -0.43 2.72 -18.04
N HIS A 316 -1.54 3.45 -17.88
CA HIS A 316 -1.50 4.86 -17.47
C HIS A 316 -1.02 4.93 -16.01
N THR A 317 -1.79 4.42 -15.05
CA THR A 317 -1.47 4.52 -13.60
C THR A 317 -0.22 3.74 -13.19
N THR A 318 0.10 2.61 -13.84
CA THR A 318 1.22 1.74 -13.42
C THR A 318 2.54 2.03 -14.16
N ALA A 319 2.53 2.85 -15.21
CA ALA A 319 3.75 3.23 -15.92
C ALA A 319 3.83 4.71 -16.27
N ALA A 320 2.94 5.21 -17.15
CA ALA A 320 3.06 6.59 -17.67
C ALA A 320 2.94 7.64 -16.56
N PHE A 321 1.96 7.50 -15.66
CA PHE A 321 1.74 8.43 -14.56
C PHE A 321 2.73 8.25 -13.39
N ARG A 322 3.60 7.25 -13.43
CA ARG A 322 4.69 7.07 -12.45
C ARG A 322 5.95 7.84 -12.80
N PHE A 323 5.99 8.44 -13.99
CA PHE A 323 7.03 9.38 -14.42
C PHE A 323 7.20 10.56 -13.45
N PHE A 324 6.13 10.99 -12.78
CA PHE A 324 6.19 12.04 -11.75
C PHE A 324 7.18 11.72 -10.61
N HIS A 325 7.49 10.44 -10.35
CA HIS A 325 8.38 10.03 -9.27
C HIS A 325 9.85 10.50 -9.43
N SER A 326 10.35 10.79 -10.64
CA SER A 326 11.69 11.40 -10.79
C SER A 326 11.74 12.89 -10.44
N SER A 327 10.59 13.57 -10.43
CA SER A 327 10.50 14.99 -10.08
C SER A 327 10.37 15.29 -8.57
N ILE A 328 10.27 14.24 -7.73
CA ILE A 328 10.18 14.36 -6.28
C ILE A 328 11.52 14.84 -5.71
N GLN A 329 11.51 15.95 -4.96
CA GLN A 329 12.70 16.43 -4.24
C GLN A 329 12.73 15.90 -2.80
N GLY A 330 13.88 15.35 -2.39
CA GLY A 330 14.12 14.81 -1.04
C GLY A 330 14.21 15.87 0.05
N THR A 331 14.31 17.14 -0.34
CA THR A 331 14.39 18.31 0.55
C THR A 331 13.25 19.27 0.22
N LEU A 332 12.44 19.63 1.21
CA LEU A 332 11.44 20.70 1.10
C LEU A 332 11.98 21.95 1.79
N LYS A 333 11.82 23.12 1.17
CA LYS A 333 12.29 24.40 1.69
C LYS A 333 11.15 25.19 2.33
N LEU A 334 11.45 25.80 3.46
CA LEU A 334 10.61 26.79 4.13
C LEU A 334 10.94 28.18 3.57
N TYR A 335 9.92 28.98 3.28
CA TYR A 335 10.05 30.31 2.69
C TYR A 335 9.24 31.34 3.48
N GLU A 336 9.86 32.48 3.80
CA GLU A 336 9.14 33.65 4.33
C GLU A 336 8.36 34.37 3.20
N GLU A 337 7.55 35.36 3.56
CA GLU A 337 6.69 36.10 2.62
C GLU A 337 7.49 36.81 1.52
N SER A 338 8.71 37.26 1.81
CA SER A 338 9.66 37.85 0.83
C SER A 338 10.13 36.89 -0.27
N ARG A 339 9.69 35.62 -0.23
CA ARG A 339 10.16 34.50 -1.06
C ARG A 339 11.65 34.18 -0.91
N ARG A 340 12.26 34.63 0.20
CA ARG A 340 13.55 34.12 0.70
C ARG A 340 13.36 32.78 1.42
N SER A 341 14.28 31.84 1.20
CA SER A 341 14.26 30.57 1.93
C SER A 341 14.83 30.75 3.34
N LEU A 342 14.04 30.35 4.34
CA LEU A 342 14.39 30.38 5.77
C LEU A 342 15.26 29.18 6.17
N ALA A 343 14.78 27.99 5.83
CA ALA A 343 15.32 26.71 6.27
C ALA A 343 14.88 25.58 5.31
N LYS A 344 15.28 24.35 5.61
CA LYS A 344 14.94 23.16 4.82
C LYS A 344 14.69 21.94 5.72
N ILE A 345 13.74 21.10 5.32
CA ILE A 345 13.38 19.83 5.96
C ILE A 345 13.58 18.67 4.99
N ASN A 346 13.78 17.46 5.50
CA ASN A 346 13.91 16.25 4.69
C ASN A 346 12.54 15.58 4.54
N ILE A 347 12.10 15.27 3.31
CA ILE A 347 10.76 14.69 3.07
C ILE A 347 10.58 13.34 3.80
N ASN A 348 11.67 12.60 4.01
CA ASN A 348 11.67 11.30 4.66
C ASN A 348 11.37 11.37 6.17
N ASP A 349 11.57 12.54 6.79
CA ASP A 349 11.29 12.77 8.22
C ASP A 349 9.82 13.15 8.48
N HIS A 350 9.06 13.34 7.40
CA HIS A 350 7.65 13.73 7.36
C HIS A 350 6.81 12.82 6.43
N THR A 351 7.36 11.68 6.02
CA THR A 351 6.64 10.70 5.21
C THR A 351 5.61 9.97 6.08
N ASN A 352 4.34 9.98 5.66
CA ASN A 352 3.19 9.56 6.48
C ASN A 352 3.09 10.31 7.83
N ASN A 353 3.66 11.51 7.97
CA ASN A 353 3.59 12.33 9.18
C ASN A 353 3.49 13.82 8.79
N PRO A 354 2.26 14.37 8.70
CA PRO A 354 2.03 15.76 8.31
C PRO A 354 2.16 16.76 9.46
N ASP A 355 2.50 16.33 10.68
CA ASP A 355 2.50 17.12 11.92
C ASP A 355 3.26 18.45 11.81
N ILE A 356 4.33 18.47 11.00
CA ILE A 356 5.11 19.66 10.67
C ILE A 356 4.24 20.86 10.25
N LEU A 357 3.09 20.65 9.60
CA LEU A 357 2.19 21.73 9.19
C LEU A 357 1.62 22.54 10.37
N GLU A 358 1.53 21.94 11.56
CA GLU A 358 0.98 22.54 12.78
C GLU A 358 2.05 22.93 13.82
N GLN A 359 3.32 22.54 13.62
CA GLN A 359 4.40 22.75 14.62
C GLN A 359 4.78 24.22 14.87
N GLU A 360 4.47 25.13 13.96
CA GLU A 360 4.55 26.59 14.18
C GLU A 360 3.37 27.26 13.45
N PRO A 361 2.82 28.38 13.93
CA PRO A 361 1.63 29.02 13.34
C PRO A 361 1.75 29.30 11.84
N ASP A 362 2.93 29.73 11.39
CA ASP A 362 3.19 30.11 10.00
C ASP A 362 3.69 28.95 9.13
N ARG A 363 3.90 27.74 9.66
CA ARG A 363 4.59 26.65 8.94
C ARG A 363 3.79 26.10 7.75
N TYR A 364 2.46 26.07 7.85
CA TYR A 364 1.58 25.82 6.70
C TYR A 364 1.86 26.83 5.58
N GLY A 365 1.97 28.12 5.93
CA GLY A 365 2.36 29.20 5.03
C GLY A 365 3.76 29.01 4.44
N ASP A 366 4.76 28.65 5.26
CA ASP A 366 6.14 28.42 4.81
C ASP A 366 6.24 27.32 3.74
N LEU A 367 5.52 26.22 3.94
CA LEU A 367 5.52 25.07 3.04
C LEU A 367 4.60 25.29 1.83
N LEU A 368 3.49 26.02 1.97
CA LEU A 368 2.69 26.50 0.83
C LEU A 368 3.51 27.46 -0.05
N ARG A 369 4.30 28.36 0.57
CA ARG A 369 5.26 29.21 -0.14
C ARG A 369 6.38 28.38 -0.79
N GLY A 370 6.87 27.33 -0.12
CA GLY A 370 7.76 26.33 -0.69
C GLY A 370 7.19 25.64 -1.94
N LEU A 371 5.94 25.19 -1.87
CA LEU A 371 5.23 24.51 -2.96
C LEU A 371 5.15 25.37 -4.24
N THR A 372 4.96 26.69 -4.11
CA THR A 372 4.85 27.59 -5.28
C THR A 372 6.18 28.18 -5.75
N THR A 373 7.23 28.29 -4.90
CA THR A 373 8.52 28.92 -5.26
C THR A 373 9.67 27.93 -5.47
N GLN A 374 9.67 26.74 -4.85
CA GLN A 374 10.73 25.75 -5.07
C GLN A 374 10.53 25.05 -6.43
N PRO A 375 11.57 24.93 -7.28
CA PRO A 375 11.48 24.12 -8.50
C PRO A 375 11.27 22.64 -8.17
N MET A 376 10.57 21.92 -9.05
CA MET A 376 10.53 20.45 -8.99
C MET A 376 11.84 19.84 -9.52
N GLY A 377 12.08 18.56 -9.25
CA GLY A 377 13.08 17.80 -10.00
C GLY A 377 12.70 17.74 -11.48
N LEU A 378 13.68 17.73 -12.37
CA LEU A 378 13.45 17.51 -13.79
C LEU A 378 12.85 16.10 -13.99
N HIS A 379 11.84 15.96 -14.84
CA HIS A 379 11.45 14.62 -15.28
C HIS A 379 12.48 14.08 -16.28
N ASP A 380 13.51 13.41 -15.78
CA ASP A 380 14.52 12.70 -16.56
C ASP A 380 14.78 11.31 -15.93
N THR A 381 15.95 10.72 -16.19
CA THR A 381 16.40 9.44 -15.62
C THR A 381 17.18 9.59 -14.31
N SER A 382 17.24 10.79 -13.74
CA SER A 382 17.81 11.08 -12.42
C SER A 382 16.78 10.81 -11.32
N LEU A 383 17.24 10.42 -10.14
CA LEU A 383 16.42 10.19 -8.94
C LEU A 383 17.09 10.80 -7.70
N ASP A 384 16.28 11.37 -6.82
CA ASP A 384 16.75 11.76 -5.49
C ASP A 384 17.12 10.52 -4.66
N PRO A 385 18.26 10.51 -3.95
CA PRO A 385 18.56 9.51 -2.92
C PRO A 385 17.39 9.25 -1.94
N ALA A 386 16.56 10.26 -1.65
CA ALA A 386 15.34 10.13 -0.87
C ALA A 386 14.40 9.05 -1.41
N THR A 387 14.07 9.06 -2.70
CA THR A 387 13.16 8.07 -3.31
C THR A 387 13.86 6.79 -3.74
N LYS A 388 15.18 6.85 -4.03
CA LYS A 388 16.00 5.70 -4.44
C LYS A 388 16.50 4.81 -3.29
N HIS A 389 16.57 5.34 -2.05
CA HIS A 389 17.15 4.65 -0.88
C HIS A 389 16.43 4.86 0.46
N PHE A 390 15.58 5.89 0.61
CA PHE A 390 15.06 6.33 1.91
C PHE A 390 13.53 6.42 1.98
N LEU A 391 12.82 6.01 0.92
CA LEU A 391 11.36 6.04 0.86
C LEU A 391 10.78 5.20 2.00
N PHE A 392 9.82 5.74 2.76
CA PHE A 392 9.23 5.07 3.93
C PHE A 392 10.26 4.55 4.95
N ARG A 393 11.44 5.19 5.09
CA ARG A 393 12.41 4.80 6.12
C ARG A 393 11.85 4.93 7.54
N PHE A 394 10.97 5.89 7.78
CA PHE A 394 10.51 6.27 9.12
C PHE A 394 11.70 6.52 10.06
N ASN A 395 11.78 5.83 11.20
CA ASN A 395 12.91 5.92 12.14
C ASN A 395 14.10 4.98 11.78
N ASN A 396 14.07 4.29 10.63
CA ASN A 396 15.15 3.39 10.20
C ASN A 396 16.26 4.13 9.44
N MET A 397 17.45 3.50 9.40
CA MET A 397 18.64 4.03 8.72
C MET A 397 18.50 4.12 7.19
N PHE A 398 17.71 3.22 6.60
CA PHE A 398 17.40 3.13 5.18
C PHE A 398 15.89 2.96 4.98
N GLY A 399 15.41 3.15 3.76
CA GLY A 399 14.02 2.90 3.35
C GLY A 399 13.95 1.85 2.23
N THR A 400 12.91 1.96 1.41
CA THR A 400 12.74 1.20 0.17
C THR A 400 13.08 2.06 -1.07
N ASP A 401 12.91 1.51 -2.27
CA ASP A 401 13.27 2.14 -3.55
C ASP A 401 12.03 2.28 -4.45
N LEU A 402 11.59 3.52 -4.66
CA LEU A 402 10.39 3.85 -5.42
C LEU A 402 10.47 3.34 -6.88
N LYS A 403 11.62 3.46 -7.54
CA LYS A 403 11.76 3.07 -8.94
C LYS A 403 11.86 1.56 -9.11
N SER A 404 12.50 0.86 -8.16
CA SER A 404 12.42 -0.61 -8.10
C SER A 404 10.98 -1.09 -7.94
N LEU A 405 10.22 -0.46 -7.04
CA LEU A 405 8.81 -0.78 -6.81
C LEU A 405 7.97 -0.52 -8.07
N ASP A 406 8.20 0.57 -8.81
CA ASP A 406 7.47 0.87 -10.05
C ASP A 406 7.73 -0.13 -11.18
N ILE A 407 9.00 -0.51 -11.40
CA ILE A 407 9.37 -1.51 -12.42
C ILE A 407 8.74 -2.86 -12.05
N GLN A 408 8.87 -3.28 -10.79
CA GLN A 408 8.34 -4.57 -10.37
C GLN A 408 6.79 -4.59 -10.26
N ARG A 409 6.15 -3.44 -9.99
CA ARG A 409 4.69 -3.27 -10.03
C ARG A 409 4.13 -3.32 -11.46
N ALA A 410 4.84 -2.75 -12.44
CA ALA A 410 4.48 -2.89 -13.85
C ALA A 410 4.49 -4.36 -14.32
N ARG A 411 5.47 -5.14 -13.84
CA ARG A 411 5.58 -6.60 -14.08
C ARG A 411 4.50 -7.39 -13.34
N ASP A 412 4.19 -7.03 -12.09
CA ASP A 412 3.09 -7.60 -11.30
C ASP A 412 1.73 -7.43 -12.00
N HIS A 413 1.49 -6.24 -12.57
CA HIS A 413 0.29 -5.91 -13.34
C HIS A 413 0.26 -6.54 -14.75
N GLY A 414 1.27 -7.32 -15.14
CA GLY A 414 1.34 -7.99 -16.44
C GLY A 414 1.38 -7.04 -17.64
N LEU A 415 1.95 -5.84 -17.48
CA LEU A 415 2.06 -4.87 -18.57
C LEU A 415 3.00 -5.37 -19.68
N PRO A 416 2.58 -5.31 -20.97
CA PRO A 416 3.48 -5.54 -22.09
C PRO A 416 4.63 -4.51 -22.17
N GLY A 417 5.71 -4.89 -22.86
CA GLY A 417 6.93 -4.08 -22.96
C GLY A 417 6.76 -2.83 -23.82
N TYR A 418 7.74 -1.93 -23.73
CA TYR A 418 7.75 -0.65 -24.45
C TYR A 418 7.52 -0.81 -25.97
N ASN A 419 8.14 -1.81 -26.61
CA ASN A 419 7.99 -2.08 -28.05
C ASN A 419 6.57 -2.51 -28.44
N ASP A 420 5.84 -3.17 -27.54
CA ASP A 420 4.44 -3.57 -27.78
C ASP A 420 3.51 -2.33 -27.72
N PHE A 421 3.81 -1.34 -26.87
CA PHE A 421 3.11 -0.04 -26.83
C PHE A 421 3.51 0.90 -27.98
N ALA A 422 4.78 0.92 -28.41
CA ALA A 422 5.20 1.65 -29.60
C ALA A 422 4.45 1.14 -30.86
N PHE A 423 4.26 -0.18 -30.98
CA PHE A 423 3.45 -0.77 -32.04
C PHE A 423 1.96 -0.47 -31.90
N TYR A 424 1.41 -0.41 -30.68
CA TYR A 424 0.04 0.02 -30.44
C TYR A 424 -0.19 1.46 -30.95
N CYS A 425 0.64 2.41 -30.52
CA CYS A 425 0.49 3.84 -30.82
C CYS A 425 0.80 4.20 -32.28
N PHE A 426 1.85 3.61 -32.88
CA PHE A 426 2.41 4.08 -34.16
C PHE A 426 2.44 3.04 -35.27
N ARG A 427 1.96 1.81 -35.02
CA ARG A 427 2.03 0.65 -35.93
C ARG A 427 3.45 0.30 -36.40
N GLN A 428 4.47 0.82 -35.70
CA GLN A 428 5.88 0.58 -35.93
C GLN A 428 6.44 -0.22 -34.74
N ARG A 429 7.22 -1.26 -35.04
CA ARG A 429 7.82 -2.14 -34.04
C ARG A 429 9.31 -2.19 -34.27
N ALA A 430 10.10 -1.89 -33.25
CA ALA A 430 11.55 -2.04 -33.32
C ALA A 430 11.93 -3.51 -33.53
N THR A 431 12.95 -3.72 -34.36
CA THR A 431 13.56 -5.01 -34.67
C THR A 431 14.98 -5.10 -34.12
N THR A 432 15.65 -3.95 -34.03
CA THR A 432 16.99 -3.78 -33.48
C THR A 432 16.99 -2.60 -32.51
N TRP A 433 17.96 -2.58 -31.58
CA TRP A 433 18.15 -1.44 -30.68
C TRP A 433 18.36 -0.11 -31.42
N ALA A 434 18.95 -0.15 -32.62
CA ALA A 434 19.18 1.04 -33.43
C ALA A 434 17.89 1.72 -33.93
N ASP A 435 16.77 1.00 -34.00
CA ASP A 435 15.47 1.55 -34.42
C ASP A 435 14.95 2.62 -33.44
N PHE A 436 15.31 2.50 -32.15
CA PHE A 436 14.93 3.47 -31.12
C PHE A 436 15.72 4.79 -31.17
N ASN A 437 16.78 4.94 -31.99
CA ASN A 437 17.61 6.16 -32.05
C ASN A 437 16.82 7.45 -32.34
N LYS A 438 15.67 7.30 -33.02
CA LYS A 438 14.76 8.41 -33.31
C LYS A 438 14.00 8.87 -32.06
N VAL A 439 13.66 7.93 -31.18
CA VAL A 439 12.72 8.12 -30.06
C VAL A 439 13.42 8.27 -28.70
N PHE A 440 14.53 7.57 -28.45
CA PHE A 440 15.24 7.63 -27.15
C PHE A 440 16.39 8.65 -27.14
N ILE A 441 16.66 9.22 -25.97
CA ILE A 441 17.76 10.16 -25.74
C ILE A 441 19.14 9.55 -26.10
N PRO A 442 20.15 10.35 -26.51
CA PRO A 442 21.48 9.83 -26.83
C PRO A 442 22.10 9.06 -25.64
N GLY A 443 22.77 7.93 -25.92
CA GLY A 443 23.34 7.06 -24.88
C GLY A 443 22.36 6.04 -24.29
N ALA A 444 21.04 6.21 -24.49
CA ALA A 444 20.02 5.30 -23.95
C ALA A 444 20.13 3.88 -24.51
N ILE A 445 20.50 3.74 -25.78
CA ILE A 445 20.57 2.45 -26.47
C ILE A 445 21.79 1.66 -26.02
N GLU A 446 22.92 2.36 -25.94
CA GLU A 446 24.19 1.87 -25.43
C GLU A 446 24.05 1.38 -23.99
N LEU A 447 23.27 2.08 -23.16
CA LEU A 447 22.98 1.69 -21.78
C LEU A 447 21.95 0.54 -21.68
N LEU A 448 20.79 0.66 -22.31
CA LEU A 448 19.69 -0.31 -22.16
C LEU A 448 20.03 -1.68 -22.77
N SER A 449 20.81 -1.73 -23.85
CA SER A 449 21.21 -2.99 -24.50
C SER A 449 22.24 -3.82 -23.71
N ILE A 450 22.86 -3.24 -22.67
CA ILE A 450 23.68 -4.00 -21.70
C ILE A 450 22.79 -4.89 -20.81
N TYR A 451 21.61 -4.39 -20.44
CA TYR A 451 20.71 -5.04 -19.50
C TYR A 451 19.62 -5.87 -20.19
N TYR A 452 19.07 -5.39 -21.30
CA TYR A 452 17.99 -6.08 -22.03
C TYR A 452 18.52 -6.74 -23.31
N LYS A 453 18.35 -8.06 -23.40
CA LYS A 453 18.79 -8.87 -24.56
C LYS A 453 18.06 -8.48 -25.85
N SER A 454 16.77 -8.18 -25.77
CA SER A 454 15.95 -7.76 -26.90
C SER A 454 15.20 -6.46 -26.63
N VAL A 455 14.94 -5.69 -27.69
CA VAL A 455 14.00 -4.56 -27.67
C VAL A 455 12.59 -4.95 -27.23
N ASP A 456 12.25 -6.24 -27.33
CA ASP A 456 10.98 -6.84 -26.90
C ASP A 456 10.88 -7.09 -25.39
N ASP A 457 12.02 -7.05 -24.67
CA ASP A 457 12.11 -7.32 -23.24
C ASP A 457 12.04 -6.04 -22.39
N LEU A 458 12.16 -4.86 -23.02
CA LEU A 458 12.24 -3.56 -22.35
C LEU A 458 10.93 -3.23 -21.60
N ASP A 459 10.99 -3.13 -20.28
CA ASP A 459 9.87 -2.73 -19.42
C ASP A 459 9.32 -1.35 -19.81
N LEU A 460 8.00 -1.21 -19.86
CA LEU A 460 7.35 0.05 -20.26
C LEU A 460 7.77 1.23 -19.38
N SER A 461 7.75 1.07 -18.04
CA SER A 461 8.12 2.13 -17.08
C SER A 461 9.63 2.45 -17.05
N VAL A 462 10.46 1.68 -17.78
CA VAL A 462 11.85 2.03 -18.09
C VAL A 462 11.91 2.76 -19.42
N GLY A 463 11.36 2.19 -20.50
CA GLY A 463 11.39 2.78 -21.84
C GLY A 463 10.77 4.19 -21.92
N LEU A 464 9.66 4.44 -21.23
CA LEU A 464 9.02 5.77 -21.18
C LEU A 464 9.94 6.85 -20.57
N ALA A 465 10.84 6.48 -19.65
CA ALA A 465 11.75 7.44 -19.01
C ALA A 465 12.97 7.81 -19.87
N PHE A 466 13.22 7.06 -20.95
CA PHE A 466 14.31 7.34 -21.92
C PHE A 466 13.81 7.99 -23.21
N GLU A 467 12.51 8.22 -23.37
CA GLU A 467 11.98 8.97 -24.53
C GLU A 467 12.53 10.40 -24.57
N LYS A 468 12.86 10.88 -25.78
CA LYS A 468 13.02 12.31 -26.04
C LYS A 468 11.68 12.98 -25.80
N LYS A 469 11.66 14.01 -24.95
CA LYS A 469 10.53 14.91 -24.82
C LYS A 469 10.20 15.57 -26.16
N ILE A 470 8.92 15.84 -26.38
CA ILE A 470 8.45 16.61 -27.52
C ILE A 470 8.55 18.10 -27.15
N ASP A 471 8.99 18.94 -28.08
CA ASP A 471 9.26 20.36 -27.81
C ASP A 471 8.07 21.06 -27.11
N ASN A 472 8.35 21.75 -26.01
CA ASN A 472 7.37 22.42 -25.13
C ASN A 472 6.40 21.46 -24.41
N THR A 473 6.77 20.18 -24.21
CA THR A 473 6.02 19.23 -23.39
C THR A 473 6.95 18.38 -22.52
N GLU A 474 6.45 17.93 -21.37
CA GLU A 474 7.20 17.01 -20.50
C GLU A 474 7.14 15.52 -20.93
N THR A 475 6.54 15.18 -22.08
CA THR A 475 6.28 13.77 -22.47
C THR A 475 6.99 13.33 -23.75
N GLY A 476 7.34 12.04 -23.79
CA GLY A 476 7.72 11.31 -25.00
C GLY A 476 6.51 10.92 -25.87
N VAL A 477 6.77 10.31 -27.03
CA VAL A 477 5.71 9.99 -28.01
C VAL A 477 4.80 8.84 -27.55
N VAL A 478 5.34 7.78 -26.95
CA VAL A 478 4.54 6.68 -26.39
C VAL A 478 3.87 7.13 -25.08
N MET A 479 4.56 7.91 -24.25
CA MET A 479 3.96 8.49 -23.04
C MET A 479 2.76 9.38 -23.36
N ARG A 480 2.89 10.30 -24.34
CA ARG A 480 1.80 11.19 -24.77
C ARG A 480 0.62 10.42 -25.35
N CYS A 481 0.87 9.33 -26.08
CA CYS A 481 -0.17 8.42 -26.57
C CYS A 481 -0.99 7.82 -25.41
N ILE A 482 -0.33 7.26 -24.39
CA ILE A 482 -0.99 6.62 -23.23
C ILE A 482 -1.76 7.65 -22.38
N MET A 483 -1.19 8.84 -22.15
CA MET A 483 -1.87 9.89 -21.38
C MET A 483 -3.01 10.55 -22.14
N GLY A 484 -2.84 10.83 -23.45
CA GLY A 484 -3.87 11.44 -24.28
C GLY A 484 -5.11 10.55 -24.41
N GLU A 485 -4.93 9.24 -24.62
CA GLU A 485 -6.04 8.27 -24.63
C GLU A 485 -6.78 8.24 -23.28
N GLN A 486 -6.06 8.32 -22.15
CA GLN A 486 -6.69 8.38 -20.83
C GLN A 486 -7.51 9.66 -20.64
N PHE A 487 -6.94 10.85 -20.86
CA PHE A 487 -7.67 12.10 -20.61
C PHE A 487 -8.80 12.33 -21.61
N LEU A 488 -8.69 11.84 -22.85
CA LEU A 488 -9.81 11.82 -23.78
C LEU A 488 -10.98 10.97 -23.25
N ARG A 489 -10.70 9.81 -22.63
CA ARG A 489 -11.71 8.96 -21.96
C ARG A 489 -12.29 9.60 -20.71
N THR A 490 -11.43 10.14 -19.83
CA THR A 490 -11.86 10.76 -18.57
C THR A 490 -12.73 11.99 -18.80
N ARG A 491 -12.54 12.74 -19.90
CA ARG A 491 -13.46 13.80 -20.33
C ARG A 491 -14.74 13.24 -20.97
N ARG A 492 -14.61 12.45 -22.03
CA ARG A 492 -15.75 12.10 -22.91
C ARG A 492 -16.59 10.92 -22.43
N GLY A 493 -16.07 10.09 -21.54
CA GLY A 493 -16.81 9.02 -20.85
C GLY A 493 -17.50 9.48 -19.57
N ASP A 494 -17.34 10.74 -19.15
CA ASP A 494 -17.93 11.30 -17.95
C ASP A 494 -19.11 12.24 -18.27
N ARG A 495 -20.32 11.81 -17.88
CA ARG A 495 -21.57 12.54 -18.15
C ARG A 495 -21.64 13.89 -17.43
N PHE A 496 -21.02 14.01 -16.27
CA PHE A 496 -21.01 15.23 -15.47
C PHE A 496 -19.65 15.95 -15.49
N PHE A 497 -18.80 15.71 -16.49
CA PHE A 497 -17.66 16.57 -16.75
C PHE A 497 -18.16 18.02 -16.91
N TYR A 498 -17.42 19.04 -16.43
CA TYR A 498 -17.98 20.37 -16.20
C TYR A 498 -18.54 21.12 -17.44
N GLU A 499 -18.27 20.64 -18.65
CA GLU A 499 -18.82 21.17 -19.92
C GLU A 499 -19.91 20.27 -20.56
N ASN A 500 -20.16 19.09 -19.99
CA ASN A 500 -21.07 18.05 -20.47
C ASN A 500 -22.46 18.11 -19.81
N GLY A 501 -23.45 17.46 -20.44
CA GLY A 501 -24.79 17.24 -19.89
C GLY A 501 -25.70 18.48 -19.74
N ASN A 502 -25.22 19.68 -20.10
CA ASN A 502 -25.89 20.97 -19.86
C ASN A 502 -26.22 21.24 -18.37
N HIS A 503 -25.48 20.60 -17.45
CA HIS A 503 -25.70 20.74 -16.01
C HIS A 503 -25.24 22.11 -15.47
N LEU A 504 -24.40 22.83 -16.21
CA LEU A 504 -24.04 24.23 -15.96
C LEU A 504 -24.58 25.13 -17.08
N SER A 505 -25.08 26.31 -16.71
CA SER A 505 -25.43 27.36 -17.68
C SER A 505 -24.17 27.97 -18.31
N SER A 506 -24.30 28.58 -19.50
CA SER A 506 -23.18 29.26 -20.17
C SER A 506 -22.54 30.37 -19.32
N VAL A 507 -23.27 30.93 -18.35
CA VAL A 507 -22.77 31.98 -17.45
C VAL A 507 -22.08 31.37 -16.22
N GLN A 508 -22.67 30.34 -15.61
CA GLN A 508 -22.00 29.54 -14.57
C GLN A 508 -20.66 28.99 -15.08
N LEU A 509 -20.64 28.47 -16.32
CA LEU A 509 -19.42 27.97 -16.97
C LEU A 509 -18.40 29.08 -17.26
N ALA A 510 -18.84 30.31 -17.56
CA ALA A 510 -17.93 31.43 -17.73
C ALA A 510 -17.21 31.80 -16.43
N GLU A 511 -17.90 31.71 -15.28
CA GLU A 511 -17.30 31.96 -13.97
C GLU A 511 -16.39 30.80 -13.49
N ILE A 512 -16.76 29.54 -13.76
CA ILE A 512 -15.87 28.38 -13.52
C ILE A 512 -14.57 28.49 -14.33
N ARG A 513 -14.63 28.98 -15.57
CA ARG A 513 -13.46 29.23 -16.43
C ARG A 513 -12.60 30.43 -15.98
N LYS A 514 -12.92 31.10 -14.87
CA LYS A 514 -12.03 32.05 -14.16
C LYS A 514 -11.20 31.38 -13.05
N ALA A 515 -11.47 30.12 -12.70
CA ALA A 515 -10.78 29.43 -11.61
C ALA A 515 -9.35 29.03 -11.99
N THR A 516 -8.40 29.35 -11.13
CA THR A 516 -6.97 29.02 -11.27
C THR A 516 -6.45 28.39 -9.99
N MET A 517 -5.45 27.50 -10.08
CA MET A 517 -4.81 26.92 -8.90
C MET A 517 -4.23 28.02 -7.99
N ALA A 518 -3.65 29.07 -8.58
CA ALA A 518 -3.15 30.22 -7.82
C ALA A 518 -4.24 30.89 -6.98
N LYS A 519 -5.45 31.11 -7.54
CA LYS A 519 -6.55 31.74 -6.80
C LYS A 519 -7.13 30.82 -5.71
N ILE A 520 -7.34 29.53 -5.99
CA ILE A 520 -7.82 28.58 -4.97
C ILE A 520 -6.82 28.50 -3.80
N LEU A 521 -5.51 28.55 -4.07
CA LEU A 521 -4.49 28.63 -3.01
C LEU A 521 -4.56 29.96 -2.25
N CYS A 522 -4.71 31.11 -2.91
CA CYS A 522 -4.93 32.41 -2.24
C CYS A 522 -6.13 32.37 -1.29
N ASP A 523 -7.31 32.07 -1.82
CA ASP A 523 -8.60 32.20 -1.11
C ASP A 523 -8.71 31.26 0.11
N ASN A 524 -7.87 30.22 0.19
CA ASN A 524 -7.83 29.23 1.27
C ASN A 524 -6.53 29.23 2.10
N SER A 525 -5.62 30.17 1.81
CA SER A 525 -4.34 30.33 2.52
C SER A 525 -4.43 31.11 3.83
N LEU A 526 -5.57 31.77 4.10
CA LEU A 526 -5.72 32.78 5.15
C LEU A 526 -5.38 32.28 6.56
N LEU A 527 -4.17 32.63 7.00
CA LEU A 527 -3.84 32.88 8.41
C LEU A 527 -4.84 33.92 8.94
N ASN A 528 -5.35 33.73 10.16
CA ASN A 528 -6.50 34.46 10.68
C ASN A 528 -6.15 35.89 11.20
N ARG A 529 -5.47 36.69 10.37
CA ARG A 529 -5.13 38.10 10.58
C ARG A 529 -5.79 38.97 9.50
N GLN A 530 -5.98 40.24 9.80
CA GLN A 530 -6.76 41.18 8.98
C GLN A 530 -6.09 41.51 7.63
N PRO A 531 -6.87 41.94 6.61
CA PRO A 531 -6.42 41.97 5.23
C PRO A 531 -5.52 43.17 4.92
N GLU A 532 -4.21 42.97 5.04
CA GLU A 532 -3.18 43.78 4.38
C GLU A 532 -2.29 42.87 3.52
N SER A 533 -2.02 43.27 2.27
CA SER A 533 -1.10 42.62 1.31
C SER A 533 -1.33 41.13 0.96
N SER A 534 -2.51 40.76 0.46
CA SER A 534 -2.71 39.49 -0.29
C SER A 534 -1.85 39.41 -1.56
N ASP A 535 -1.58 40.56 -2.17
CA ASP A 535 -1.08 40.65 -3.55
C ASP A 535 0.42 40.36 -3.66
N GLU A 536 1.17 40.48 -2.56
CA GLU A 536 2.62 40.19 -2.56
C GLU A 536 2.94 38.69 -2.60
N LEU A 537 1.96 37.81 -2.33
CA LEU A 537 2.21 36.37 -2.29
C LEU A 537 2.74 35.82 -3.63
N PHE A 538 2.43 36.45 -4.77
CA PHE A 538 2.85 36.01 -6.11
C PHE A 538 3.56 37.11 -6.94
N SER A 539 3.85 38.29 -6.39
CA SER A 539 4.28 39.47 -7.16
C SER A 539 5.70 39.40 -7.76
N SER A 540 6.57 38.51 -7.26
CA SER A 540 8.02 38.53 -7.54
C SER A 540 8.58 37.26 -8.19
N SER A 541 7.79 36.19 -8.31
CA SER A 541 8.19 34.94 -8.97
C SER A 541 7.15 34.52 -10.01
N LYS A 542 7.59 34.18 -11.22
CA LYS A 542 6.72 33.52 -12.21
C LYS A 542 6.07 32.28 -11.57
N SER A 543 4.76 32.32 -11.38
CA SER A 543 4.00 31.15 -10.94
C SER A 543 3.87 30.19 -12.13
N SER A 544 4.82 29.28 -12.27
CA SER A 544 4.95 28.39 -13.43
C SER A 544 3.93 27.24 -13.47
N LEU A 545 2.66 27.59 -13.43
CA LEU A 545 1.64 26.98 -14.29
C LEU A 545 1.51 27.75 -15.61
N LEU A 546 2.16 28.91 -15.74
CA LEU A 546 2.16 29.75 -16.93
C LEU A 546 3.47 29.64 -17.73
N LEU A 547 3.32 29.57 -19.06
CA LEU A 547 4.41 29.56 -20.04
C LEU A 547 5.34 30.78 -19.91
N PRO A 548 6.64 30.64 -20.24
CA PRO A 548 7.45 31.76 -20.70
C PRO A 548 6.78 32.45 -21.90
N SER A 549 6.73 33.78 -21.88
CA SER A 549 6.08 34.59 -22.92
C SER A 549 6.90 34.63 -24.22
N SER A 550 6.79 33.58 -25.04
CA SER A 550 7.50 33.45 -26.33
C SER A 550 6.64 32.84 -27.46
N LEU A 551 5.33 33.13 -27.47
CA LEU A 551 4.43 32.84 -28.60
C LEU A 551 3.60 34.07 -28.99
N THR A 552 4.29 35.15 -29.39
CA THR A 552 3.67 36.28 -30.10
C THR A 552 3.55 35.97 -31.59
N ASP A 553 2.44 35.40 -32.02
CA ASP A 553 1.78 35.84 -33.27
C ASP A 553 0.36 35.25 -33.42
N LEU A 554 -0.61 36.13 -33.64
CA LEU A 554 -1.91 35.95 -34.35
C LEU A 554 -2.90 37.10 -34.03
N SER A 555 -2.43 38.34 -34.04
CA SER A 555 -3.26 39.53 -33.86
C SER A 555 -3.92 39.96 -35.19
N SER A 556 -5.03 39.31 -35.57
CA SER A 556 -5.80 39.75 -36.75
C SER A 556 -7.30 39.40 -36.72
N GLN A 557 -8.06 40.10 -35.88
CA GLN A 557 -9.28 40.82 -36.30
C GLN A 557 -9.92 41.59 -35.14
N SER A 558 -10.00 42.92 -35.29
CA SER A 558 -11.05 43.76 -34.73
C SER A 558 -12.35 43.53 -35.55
N ASP A 559 -13.56 43.96 -35.17
CA ASP A 559 -13.94 45.14 -34.38
C ASP A 559 -15.08 44.87 -33.38
N ALA A 560 -15.01 45.53 -32.21
CA ALA A 560 -16.18 45.88 -31.39
C ALA A 560 -15.79 47.01 -30.42
N THR A 561 -16.15 48.26 -30.73
CA THR A 561 -15.86 49.42 -29.86
C THR A 561 -16.98 49.66 -28.86
N THR A 562 -16.75 49.33 -27.59
CA THR A 562 -17.36 50.03 -26.44
C THR A 562 -16.42 49.95 -25.24
N SER A 563 -16.35 51.03 -24.48
CA SER A 563 -15.64 51.12 -23.21
C SER A 563 -16.58 50.76 -22.06
N ASP A 564 -16.28 49.67 -21.36
CA ASP A 564 -16.80 49.40 -20.03
C ASP A 564 -15.60 49.20 -19.08
N GLU A 565 -15.65 49.85 -17.92
CA GLU A 565 -14.59 49.81 -16.91
C GLU A 565 -14.71 48.52 -16.09
N PHE A 566 -13.70 47.65 -16.12
CA PHE A 566 -13.65 46.46 -15.25
C PHE A 566 -13.40 46.87 -13.79
N PRO A 567 -14.33 46.60 -12.84
CA PRO A 567 -14.10 46.82 -11.41
C PRO A 567 -13.23 45.70 -10.81
N PHE A 568 -12.75 45.90 -9.58
CA PHE A 568 -12.00 44.88 -8.84
C PHE A 568 -12.90 43.70 -8.42
N GLU A 569 -12.80 42.56 -9.12
CA GLU A 569 -13.68 41.38 -8.92
C GLU A 569 -13.16 40.30 -7.95
N SER A 570 -12.58 40.64 -6.80
CA SER A 570 -12.38 39.63 -5.73
C SER A 570 -13.73 39.24 -5.11
N LEU A 571 -14.36 40.21 -4.42
CA LEU A 571 -15.67 40.06 -3.78
C LEU A 571 -16.85 40.03 -4.76
N ALA A 572 -16.64 40.40 -6.02
CA ALA A 572 -17.67 40.28 -7.06
C ALA A 572 -17.73 38.86 -7.65
N TRP A 573 -16.58 38.18 -7.85
CA TRP A 573 -16.56 36.80 -8.34
C TRP A 573 -17.35 35.85 -7.44
N ASP A 574 -17.14 35.94 -6.12
CA ASP A 574 -17.86 35.12 -5.13
C ASP A 574 -19.36 35.41 -5.12
N LYS A 575 -19.78 36.65 -5.35
CA LYS A 575 -21.20 37.02 -5.49
C LYS A 575 -21.79 36.47 -6.78
N ASN A 576 -21.13 36.73 -7.90
CA ASN A 576 -21.58 36.33 -9.23
C ASN A 576 -21.72 34.80 -9.30
N LEU A 577 -20.73 34.04 -8.82
CA LEU A 577 -20.80 32.57 -8.71
C LEU A 577 -22.04 32.12 -7.92
N VAL A 578 -22.30 32.72 -6.77
CA VAL A 578 -23.33 32.22 -5.84
C VAL A 578 -24.74 32.66 -6.26
N GLU A 579 -24.90 33.84 -6.84
CA GLU A 579 -26.17 34.24 -7.49
C GLU A 579 -26.48 33.28 -8.65
N LEU A 580 -25.50 33.01 -9.52
CA LEU A 580 -25.68 32.12 -10.68
C LEU A 580 -25.99 30.67 -10.33
N PHE A 581 -25.46 30.13 -9.23
CA PHE A 581 -25.69 28.74 -8.79
C PHE A 581 -26.95 28.56 -7.91
N ASN A 582 -27.71 29.62 -7.64
CA ASN A 582 -29.01 29.52 -6.98
C ASN A 582 -30.16 29.25 -7.95
N ASP A 583 -30.10 29.79 -9.18
CA ASP A 583 -31.22 29.89 -10.14
C ASP A 583 -31.59 28.57 -10.87
N PHE A 584 -31.33 27.42 -10.23
CA PHE A 584 -31.76 26.09 -10.67
C PHE A 584 -33.27 25.91 -10.47
N THR A 585 -34.06 26.43 -11.41
CA THR A 585 -35.45 26.02 -11.60
C THR A 585 -35.51 24.69 -12.36
N GLU A 586 -36.47 23.83 -12.00
CA GLU A 586 -36.65 22.52 -12.65
C GLU A 586 -37.10 22.69 -14.12
N PRO A 587 -36.69 21.79 -15.04
CA PRO A 587 -37.27 21.74 -16.38
C PRO A 587 -38.74 21.29 -16.29
N ASP A 588 -39.67 22.23 -16.55
CA ASP A 588 -41.12 22.03 -16.44
C ASP A 588 -41.67 21.06 -17.52
N ASP A 589 -41.61 19.76 -17.23
CA ASP A 589 -42.10 18.67 -18.09
C ASP A 589 -43.64 18.48 -17.97
N SER A 590 -44.42 19.58 -17.94
CA SER A 590 -45.86 19.56 -17.58
C SER A 590 -46.87 20.20 -18.55
N LYS A 591 -46.63 20.19 -19.87
CA LYS A 591 -47.74 20.14 -20.86
C LYS A 591 -47.42 19.42 -22.17
N ARG A 592 -48.32 18.49 -22.53
CA ARG A 592 -48.55 18.05 -23.91
C ARG A 592 -49.76 18.77 -24.51
N GLN A 593 -49.79 18.74 -25.85
CA GLN A 593 -50.92 18.95 -26.76
C GLN A 593 -51.27 20.37 -27.27
N ASP A 594 -51.62 20.32 -28.56
CA ASP A 594 -52.51 21.15 -29.37
C ASP A 594 -52.18 22.64 -29.60
N GLY A 595 -51.80 22.94 -30.85
CA GLY A 595 -52.77 23.59 -31.73
C GLY A 595 -52.61 25.08 -32.04
N THR A 596 -52.04 25.34 -33.23
CA THR A 596 -52.47 26.42 -34.17
C THR A 596 -52.46 27.90 -33.76
N THR A 597 -51.75 28.69 -34.61
CA THR A 597 -52.10 30.02 -35.14
C THR A 597 -52.01 31.31 -34.29
N THR A 598 -51.20 32.23 -34.84
CA THR A 598 -51.42 33.69 -35.04
C THR A 598 -51.39 34.71 -33.87
N ASN A 599 -50.36 35.57 -33.95
CA ASN A 599 -50.40 37.04 -33.98
C ASN A 599 -50.65 37.93 -32.73
N THR A 600 -50.09 39.15 -32.87
CA THR A 600 -50.54 40.47 -32.37
C THR A 600 -50.34 40.90 -30.90
N HIS A 601 -49.23 41.61 -30.68
CA HIS A 601 -49.17 43.05 -30.32
C HIS A 601 -49.54 43.62 -28.92
N THR A 602 -48.81 44.71 -28.61
CA THR A 602 -49.15 45.93 -27.84
C THR A 602 -49.14 45.97 -26.29
N ASP A 603 -48.14 46.71 -25.79
CA ASP A 603 -48.26 47.96 -24.99
C ASP A 603 -48.54 47.99 -23.46
N ALA A 604 -47.56 48.55 -22.73
CA ALA A 604 -47.60 49.90 -22.10
C ALA A 604 -47.32 50.07 -20.57
N ARG A 605 -46.16 50.71 -20.30
CA ARG A 605 -45.98 52.01 -19.58
C ARG A 605 -45.96 52.10 -18.03
N ASP A 606 -44.89 52.77 -17.56
CA ASP A 606 -44.83 53.91 -16.61
C ASP A 606 -45.19 53.70 -15.12
N GLU A 607 -44.74 54.51 -14.13
CA GLU A 607 -43.60 55.45 -13.90
C GLU A 607 -43.80 56.07 -12.47
N PHE A 608 -42.75 56.50 -11.73
CA PHE A 608 -42.66 57.81 -10.99
C PHE A 608 -41.59 57.91 -9.86
N LEU A 609 -40.71 58.94 -9.97
CA LEU A 609 -40.16 59.90 -8.97
C LEU A 609 -39.62 59.48 -7.56
N ARG A 610 -38.96 60.36 -6.75
CA ARG A 610 -37.76 61.25 -6.90
C ARG A 610 -37.57 62.17 -5.65
N GLN A 611 -36.30 62.57 -5.40
CA GLN A 611 -35.83 63.87 -4.86
C GLN A 611 -35.79 64.26 -3.34
N GLN A 612 -34.54 64.45 -2.84
CA GLN A 612 -33.89 65.76 -2.46
C GLN A 612 -34.00 66.33 -1.01
N TYR A 613 -32.84 66.66 -0.37
CA TYR A 613 -32.35 68.01 0.06
C TYR A 613 -31.00 67.97 0.85
N ALA A 614 -30.40 69.12 1.23
CA ALA A 614 -29.00 69.28 1.74
C ALA A 614 -28.78 70.52 2.68
N ASP A 615 -27.51 70.92 2.90
CA ASP A 615 -26.94 72.08 3.68
C ASP A 615 -26.78 71.94 5.23
N THR A 616 -25.59 72.03 5.88
CA THR A 616 -24.60 73.13 6.24
C THR A 616 -24.96 73.95 7.52
N THR A 617 -24.11 74.60 8.37
CA THR A 617 -22.66 75.02 8.50
C THR A 617 -22.36 75.34 10.02
N GLU A 618 -21.22 75.76 10.64
CA GLU A 618 -19.75 75.99 10.42
C GLU A 618 -18.98 76.20 11.80
N GLN A 619 -17.65 76.46 11.77
CA GLN A 619 -16.78 77.24 12.73
C GLN A 619 -16.05 76.61 13.97
N GLN A 620 -15.08 77.38 14.50
CA GLN A 620 -13.83 77.00 15.25
C GLN A 620 -13.35 78.21 16.15
N PRO A 621 -12.08 78.45 16.66
CA PRO A 621 -10.73 77.79 16.57
C PRO A 621 -9.87 77.75 17.89
N GLN A 622 -8.53 77.50 17.79
CA GLN A 622 -7.39 77.92 18.68
C GLN A 622 -7.14 77.17 20.03
N LEU A 623 -5.91 76.86 20.53
CA LEU A 623 -4.44 77.06 20.24
C LEU A 623 -3.64 75.87 20.91
N ALA A 624 -2.30 75.67 20.88
CA ALA A 624 -1.20 75.78 19.87
C ALA A 624 0.17 75.31 20.50
N TYR A 625 1.27 75.30 19.70
CA TYR A 625 2.69 74.96 20.01
C TYR A 625 3.06 73.46 20.30
N SER A 626 4.17 72.87 19.79
CA SER A 626 4.98 73.17 18.59
C SER A 626 6.03 72.07 18.22
N GLN A 627 5.93 71.52 16.99
CA GLN A 627 7.02 71.17 16.03
C GLN A 627 8.09 70.08 16.38
N PRO A 628 8.82 69.46 15.39
CA PRO A 628 8.70 69.59 13.93
C PRO A 628 8.50 68.28 13.12
N SER A 629 7.65 68.40 12.09
CA SER A 629 7.53 67.64 10.82
C SER A 629 8.34 66.35 10.54
N THR A 630 7.60 65.27 10.24
CA THR A 630 7.65 64.61 8.92
C THR A 630 6.24 64.58 8.33
N ARG A 631 6.09 64.62 7.00
CA ARG A 631 4.77 64.72 6.33
C ARG A 631 4.14 63.35 6.11
N THR A 632 2.97 63.12 6.68
CA THR A 632 1.97 62.20 6.10
C THR A 632 1.51 62.77 4.77
N VAL A 633 1.61 61.99 3.70
CA VAL A 633 1.03 62.30 2.38
C VAL A 633 -0.08 61.28 2.10
N SER A 634 -1.28 61.76 1.80
CA SER A 634 -2.43 60.92 1.49
C SER A 634 -2.48 60.58 0.00
N ASN A 635 -1.82 59.48 -0.37
CA ASN A 635 -1.94 58.81 -1.66
C ASN A 635 -2.50 57.39 -1.37
N ARG A 636 -3.54 56.82 -2.01
CA ARG A 636 -4.32 57.15 -3.22
C ARG A 636 -3.44 57.39 -4.46
N GLU A 637 -3.59 56.52 -5.45
CA GLU A 637 -2.65 56.32 -6.58
C GLU A 637 -1.32 55.71 -6.13
N HIS A 638 -1.17 54.38 -6.30
CA HIS A 638 0.08 53.73 -6.75
C HIS A 638 -0.07 52.28 -7.27
N CYS A 639 -1.28 51.83 -7.65
CA CYS A 639 -1.47 50.59 -8.43
C CYS A 639 -1.33 50.89 -9.94
N ASN A 640 -0.16 51.34 -10.40
CA ASN A 640 0.05 51.68 -11.83
C ASN A 640 1.52 51.89 -12.22
N HIS A 641 2.32 50.81 -12.38
CA HIS A 641 3.53 50.81 -13.24
C HIS A 641 4.08 49.40 -13.50
N LEU A 642 3.77 48.80 -14.66
CA LEU A 642 4.68 48.01 -15.53
C LEU A 642 3.95 47.23 -16.66
N GLU A 643 3.18 47.91 -17.52
CA GLU A 643 2.70 47.30 -18.78
C GLU A 643 2.83 48.21 -20.03
N THR A 644 3.47 49.37 -19.90
CA THR A 644 3.63 50.36 -20.99
C THR A 644 5.06 50.92 -21.10
N GLN A 645 6.05 50.06 -21.34
CA GLN A 645 7.44 50.44 -21.71
C GLN A 645 8.14 49.44 -22.68
N LEU A 646 7.40 48.84 -23.63
CA LEU A 646 7.98 47.98 -24.68
C LEU A 646 7.48 48.28 -26.11
N THR A 647 7.53 49.55 -26.49
CA THR A 647 7.53 49.96 -27.90
C THR A 647 8.51 51.12 -28.08
N ILE A 648 9.21 51.17 -29.22
CA ILE A 648 10.32 52.11 -29.53
C ILE A 648 11.63 51.80 -28.76
N SER A 649 12.41 50.83 -29.25
CA SER A 649 13.82 51.05 -29.64
C SER A 649 14.48 49.78 -30.21
N THR A 650 14.20 49.46 -31.48
CA THR A 650 14.97 48.46 -32.25
C THR A 650 15.98 49.15 -33.17
N GLN A 651 16.71 50.14 -32.66
CA GLN A 651 17.71 50.86 -33.47
C GLN A 651 18.87 51.46 -32.66
N HIS A 652 19.88 50.65 -32.34
CA HIS A 652 21.29 50.89 -32.70
C HIS A 652 22.20 49.72 -32.26
N ARG A 653 23.03 49.21 -33.16
CA ARG A 653 24.14 48.27 -32.88
C ARG A 653 25.44 48.94 -33.31
N LYS A 654 26.26 49.43 -32.37
CA LYS A 654 27.71 49.67 -32.55
C LYS A 654 28.45 50.15 -31.28
N GLU A 655 29.65 49.61 -31.09
CA GLU A 655 30.88 50.22 -30.53
C GLU A 655 30.88 50.85 -29.12
N PHE A 656 31.44 50.11 -28.14
CA PHE A 656 32.68 50.40 -27.36
C PHE A 656 32.85 49.20 -26.37
N VAL A 657 33.91 48.35 -26.29
CA VAL A 657 35.36 48.32 -26.59
C VAL A 657 36.19 48.32 -25.29
N ASP A 658 36.94 47.22 -25.10
CA ASP A 658 38.06 46.93 -24.17
C ASP A 658 37.75 46.98 -22.64
N ILE A 659 38.34 46.12 -21.80
CA ILE A 659 39.79 45.94 -21.54
C ILE A 659 40.25 44.48 -21.30
N ASP A 660 41.51 44.24 -21.67
CA ASP A 660 42.45 43.15 -21.34
C ASP A 660 42.19 41.67 -21.71
N ALA A 661 42.94 41.27 -22.74
CA ALA A 661 43.72 40.02 -22.78
C ALA A 661 45.09 40.32 -23.45
N GLN A 662 45.91 39.28 -23.73
CA GLN A 662 47.12 39.30 -24.62
C GLN A 662 48.45 39.82 -23.99
N PRO A 663 49.64 39.57 -24.60
CA PRO A 663 50.11 38.30 -25.19
C PRO A 663 51.62 37.99 -25.03
N THR A 664 52.03 36.76 -25.37
CA THR A 664 53.05 36.35 -26.40
C THR A 664 53.46 34.87 -26.19
N ARG A 665 53.97 34.09 -27.17
CA ARG A 665 54.39 34.31 -28.58
C ARG A 665 54.28 33.01 -29.41
N LEU A 666 54.22 33.12 -30.74
CA LEU A 666 54.44 32.02 -31.72
C LEU A 666 55.81 32.18 -32.39
N ILE A 667 56.52 31.07 -32.67
CA ILE A 667 57.43 30.86 -33.84
C ILE A 667 57.36 29.38 -34.25
N ASN A 668 57.59 29.09 -35.53
CA ASN A 668 57.51 27.77 -36.18
C ASN A 668 58.79 27.53 -36.99
N THR A 669 59.50 26.39 -36.85
CA THR A 669 60.54 25.92 -37.80
C THR A 669 60.79 24.41 -37.70
N SER A 670 61.33 23.88 -38.80
CA SER A 670 61.49 22.51 -39.28
C SER A 670 62.47 21.56 -38.55
N ASP A 671 62.44 20.32 -39.04
CA ASP A 671 63.56 19.37 -39.24
C ASP A 671 63.63 18.07 -38.41
N SER A 672 64.20 17.07 -39.08
CA SER A 672 64.47 15.68 -38.68
C SER A 672 65.72 15.20 -39.43
N PRO A 673 66.21 13.95 -39.27
CA PRO A 673 66.03 12.97 -38.20
C PRO A 673 67.38 12.67 -37.49
N ASP A 674 67.44 11.73 -36.54
CA ASP A 674 68.50 10.70 -36.58
C ASP A 674 68.21 9.47 -35.67
N HIS A 675 68.99 8.40 -35.87
CA HIS A 675 68.92 7.14 -35.12
C HIS A 675 69.91 7.07 -33.94
N THR A 676 69.62 6.22 -32.94
CA THR A 676 70.62 5.27 -32.42
C THR A 676 70.00 4.10 -31.65
N ASN A 677 70.54 2.90 -31.86
CA ASN A 677 70.30 1.73 -31.01
C ASN A 677 71.32 1.70 -29.85
N THR A 678 70.99 1.08 -28.71
CA THR A 678 71.61 -0.20 -28.25
C THR A 678 71.07 -0.64 -26.87
N ALA A 679 71.22 -1.93 -26.55
CA ALA A 679 70.75 -2.56 -25.31
C ALA A 679 71.89 -2.83 -24.30
N GLY A 680 71.57 -3.01 -23.01
CA GLY A 680 72.56 -3.05 -21.92
C GLY A 680 72.22 -3.91 -20.68
N TRP A 681 72.17 -5.24 -20.86
CA TRP A 681 72.56 -6.29 -19.89
C TRP A 681 72.10 -6.26 -18.40
N ASN A 682 71.17 -7.19 -18.10
CA ASN A 682 71.10 -8.14 -16.97
C ASN A 682 72.16 -8.12 -15.84
N VAL A 683 71.75 -8.53 -14.61
CA VAL A 683 72.14 -9.83 -13.98
C VAL A 683 71.43 -10.07 -12.62
N HIS A 684 70.74 -11.22 -12.54
CA HIS A 684 70.43 -12.18 -11.44
C HIS A 684 70.71 -11.94 -9.93
N ALA A 685 70.14 -12.72 -8.98
CA ALA A 685 68.92 -13.57 -8.86
C ALA A 685 68.86 -14.31 -7.48
N THR A 686 67.90 -15.24 -7.33
CA THR A 686 67.80 -16.37 -6.36
C THR A 686 67.33 -16.04 -4.93
N GLN A 687 66.66 -16.92 -4.18
CA GLN A 687 65.81 -18.13 -4.42
C GLN A 687 64.87 -18.24 -3.18
N SER A 688 63.85 -19.09 -3.05
CA SER A 688 63.57 -20.47 -3.51
C SER A 688 62.07 -20.77 -3.41
N ASP A 689 61.42 -21.73 -4.08
CA ASP A 689 61.71 -22.50 -5.31
C ASP A 689 60.36 -23.11 -5.78
N ASN A 690 60.22 -24.43 -6.01
CA ASN A 690 59.02 -25.10 -6.54
C ASN A 690 59.10 -26.63 -6.33
N ASP A 691 58.01 -27.37 -6.55
CA ASP A 691 58.10 -28.81 -6.93
C ASP A 691 56.93 -29.26 -7.83
N HIS A 692 57.06 -30.41 -8.51
CA HIS A 692 56.25 -30.76 -9.70
C HIS A 692 56.15 -32.28 -10.00
N TRP A 693 55.51 -32.64 -11.14
CA TRP A 693 55.52 -33.96 -11.84
C TRP A 693 54.58 -35.06 -11.27
N ASN A 694 53.91 -35.93 -12.06
CA ASN A 694 53.74 -35.99 -13.53
C ASN A 694 52.45 -36.71 -14.03
N THR A 695 52.21 -36.58 -15.35
CA THR A 695 51.39 -37.34 -16.33
C THR A 695 50.87 -38.77 -16.02
N ASP A 696 49.70 -39.12 -16.59
CA ASP A 696 49.63 -40.11 -17.71
C ASP A 696 48.35 -40.02 -18.59
N THR A 697 48.23 -40.80 -19.69
CA THR A 697 47.30 -40.51 -20.81
C THR A 697 46.56 -41.70 -21.51
N GLN A 698 45.44 -41.38 -22.19
CA GLN A 698 44.71 -42.12 -23.28
C GLN A 698 43.98 -43.46 -22.98
N TYR A 699 42.69 -43.59 -23.38
CA TYR A 699 42.25 -44.22 -24.65
C TYR A 699 40.71 -44.27 -24.89
N SER A 700 40.35 -44.40 -26.17
CA SER A 700 39.05 -44.40 -26.93
C SER A 700 37.75 -45.09 -26.42
N PRO A 701 36.58 -44.79 -27.04
CA PRO A 701 35.27 -45.48 -26.85
C PRO A 701 35.08 -46.69 -27.80
N VAL A 702 33.94 -47.45 -27.72
CA VAL A 702 32.85 -47.59 -28.74
C VAL A 702 31.62 -48.39 -28.17
N HIS A 703 30.44 -48.23 -28.80
CA HIS A 703 29.35 -49.22 -29.08
C HIS A 703 27.99 -49.19 -28.34
N LEU A 704 26.95 -48.87 -29.14
CA LEU A 704 25.57 -49.36 -29.04
C LEU A 704 25.43 -50.75 -29.75
N PRO A 705 24.32 -51.46 -29.51
CA PRO A 705 23.39 -51.71 -30.63
C PRO A 705 21.91 -51.41 -30.29
N TYR A 706 20.98 -51.86 -31.15
CA TYR A 706 19.61 -51.34 -31.31
C TYR A 706 18.51 -52.42 -31.15
N SER A 707 17.26 -51.94 -31.22
CA SER A 707 16.03 -52.61 -31.71
C SER A 707 15.34 -53.76 -30.94
N GLU A 708 14.07 -53.46 -30.61
CA GLU A 708 12.86 -54.20 -31.03
C GLU A 708 12.12 -55.22 -30.13
N ASN A 709 10.78 -55.07 -30.20
CA ASN A 709 9.69 -56.05 -30.19
C ASN A 709 9.11 -56.64 -28.88
N ASP A 710 7.88 -56.14 -28.64
CA ASP A 710 6.64 -56.91 -28.42
C ASP A 710 6.17 -57.26 -26.99
N SER A 711 4.93 -57.74 -26.97
CA SER A 711 3.99 -57.86 -25.87
C SER A 711 3.81 -59.33 -25.45
N GLY A 712 3.56 -59.56 -24.16
CA GLY A 712 3.32 -60.90 -23.65
C GLY A 712 2.88 -60.93 -22.19
N TYR A 713 1.75 -61.60 -21.93
CA TYR A 713 1.41 -62.15 -20.62
C TYR A 713 2.26 -63.42 -20.37
N ASP A 714 2.62 -63.74 -19.12
CA ASP A 714 1.86 -64.71 -18.31
C ASP A 714 2.32 -64.77 -16.84
N GLU A 715 1.60 -65.51 -16.01
CA GLU A 715 1.79 -65.67 -14.56
C GLU A 715 2.90 -66.69 -14.18
N THR A 716 3.58 -66.53 -13.03
CA THR A 716 3.32 -67.35 -11.81
C THR A 716 4.36 -67.21 -10.67
N LYS A 717 3.83 -67.11 -9.44
CA LYS A 717 4.27 -67.71 -8.15
C LYS A 717 5.59 -67.32 -7.45
N ASP A 718 5.37 -66.73 -6.27
CA ASP A 718 5.79 -67.24 -4.95
C ASP A 718 7.25 -67.66 -4.69
N THR A 719 7.97 -66.81 -3.96
CA THR A 719 8.37 -67.16 -2.58
C THR A 719 8.45 -65.89 -1.74
N ALA A 720 8.02 -65.95 -0.49
CA ALA A 720 7.95 -64.79 0.40
C ALA A 720 8.87 -64.98 1.60
N ASP A 721 9.78 -64.02 1.81
CA ASP A 721 10.39 -63.76 3.11
C ASP A 721 9.68 -62.58 3.80
N LYS A 722 9.66 -62.61 5.13
CA LYS A 722 9.00 -61.62 5.97
C LYS A 722 10.03 -60.79 6.72
N GLU A 723 9.94 -59.47 6.58
CA GLU A 723 10.35 -58.54 7.64
C GLU A 723 9.11 -57.79 8.15
N ASP A 724 9.12 -57.42 9.43
CA ASP A 724 7.91 -57.01 10.14
C ASP A 724 7.46 -55.58 9.76
N GLY A 725 6.26 -55.48 9.19
CA GLY A 725 5.70 -54.21 8.76
C GLY A 725 5.22 -53.34 9.92
N LEU A 726 5.77 -52.13 10.04
CA LEU A 726 4.96 -51.00 10.50
C LEU A 726 3.91 -50.71 9.40
N SER A 727 2.69 -50.42 9.82
CA SER A 727 1.56 -50.19 8.93
C SER A 727 1.77 -48.98 8.02
N HIS A 728 1.41 -49.13 6.73
CA HIS A 728 0.92 -47.99 5.96
C HIS A 728 -0.19 -47.31 6.77
N ALA A 729 -0.01 -46.03 7.10
CA ALA A 729 -0.87 -45.27 7.99
C ALA A 729 -1.06 -43.84 7.46
N ASP A 730 -2.17 -43.53 6.80
CA ASP A 730 -2.49 -44.08 5.47
C ASP A 730 -3.26 -42.98 4.71
N GLU A 731 -3.14 -42.90 3.38
CA GLU A 731 -3.88 -41.85 2.63
C GLU A 731 -5.41 -42.06 2.70
N SER A 732 -5.84 -43.27 3.05
CA SER A 732 -7.24 -43.60 3.33
C SER A 732 -7.79 -42.96 4.61
N ASP A 733 -6.96 -42.75 5.65
CA ASP A 733 -7.42 -42.36 6.99
C ASP A 733 -7.82 -40.87 7.04
N ILE A 734 -6.99 -39.98 6.47
CA ILE A 734 -7.33 -38.55 6.30
C ILE A 734 -8.59 -38.42 5.41
N SER A 735 -8.64 -39.20 4.32
CA SER A 735 -9.81 -39.20 3.43
C SER A 735 -11.08 -39.73 4.10
N GLU A 736 -10.98 -40.58 5.13
CA GLU A 736 -12.09 -41.11 5.91
C GLU A 736 -12.53 -40.14 7.00
N ARG A 737 -11.58 -39.54 7.74
CA ARG A 737 -11.88 -38.47 8.71
C ARG A 737 -12.59 -37.28 8.06
N HIS A 738 -12.19 -36.89 6.85
CA HIS A 738 -12.89 -35.85 6.09
C HIS A 738 -14.33 -36.24 5.73
N ARG A 739 -14.59 -37.49 5.32
CA ARG A 739 -15.96 -37.99 5.07
C ARG A 739 -16.82 -37.95 6.34
N GLN A 740 -16.26 -38.33 7.49
CA GLN A 740 -16.97 -38.30 8.78
C GLN A 740 -17.34 -36.87 9.20
N ILE A 741 -16.44 -35.90 9.01
CA ILE A 741 -16.72 -34.49 9.30
C ILE A 741 -17.79 -33.94 8.35
N GLN A 742 -17.74 -34.28 7.06
CA GLN A 742 -18.78 -33.89 6.09
C GLN A 742 -20.16 -34.44 6.44
N ALA A 743 -20.28 -35.70 6.84
CA ALA A 743 -21.54 -36.28 7.29
C ALA A 743 -22.10 -35.52 8.51
N ARG A 744 -21.25 -35.24 9.51
CA ARG A 744 -21.64 -34.50 10.71
C ARG A 744 -22.02 -33.04 10.45
N ILE A 745 -21.48 -32.41 9.39
CA ILE A 745 -21.94 -31.09 8.94
C ILE A 745 -23.38 -31.17 8.43
N VAL A 746 -23.74 -32.20 7.66
CA VAL A 746 -25.11 -32.40 7.17
C VAL A 746 -26.08 -32.63 8.34
N ASP A 747 -25.72 -33.49 9.30
CA ASP A 747 -26.54 -33.73 10.50
C ASP A 747 -26.73 -32.46 11.35
N LEU A 748 -25.66 -31.66 11.51
CA LEU A 748 -25.70 -30.41 12.25
C LEU A 748 -26.56 -29.34 11.55
N LEU A 749 -26.51 -29.24 10.22
CA LEU A 749 -27.38 -28.35 9.45
C LEU A 749 -28.86 -28.74 9.61
N GLN A 750 -29.20 -30.03 9.54
CA GLN A 750 -30.56 -30.53 9.81
C GLN A 750 -31.00 -30.34 11.28
N HIS A 751 -30.06 -30.28 12.23
CA HIS A 751 -30.37 -29.93 13.61
C HIS A 751 -30.63 -28.43 13.79
N ILE A 752 -29.83 -27.57 13.14
CA ILE A 752 -30.02 -26.12 13.11
C ILE A 752 -31.37 -25.76 12.46
N GLU A 753 -31.72 -26.38 11.34
CA GLU A 753 -33.01 -26.19 10.66
C GLU A 753 -34.20 -26.48 11.59
N ARG A 754 -34.17 -27.60 12.32
CA ARG A 754 -35.20 -27.93 13.32
C ARG A 754 -35.24 -26.92 14.47
N CYS A 755 -34.09 -26.48 14.98
CA CYS A 755 -34.03 -25.44 16.03
C CYS A 755 -34.69 -24.12 15.58
N VAL A 756 -34.47 -23.72 14.33
CA VAL A 756 -35.11 -22.52 13.75
C VAL A 756 -36.61 -22.71 13.59
N THR A 757 -37.05 -23.85 13.04
CA THR A 757 -38.47 -24.14 12.78
C THR A 757 -39.30 -24.32 14.05
N GLU A 758 -38.74 -24.96 15.08
CA GLU A 758 -39.39 -25.23 16.37
C GLU A 758 -39.24 -24.06 17.37
N GLY A 759 -38.42 -23.05 17.06
CA GLY A 759 -38.09 -21.95 17.97
C GLY A 759 -37.19 -22.36 19.15
N THR A 760 -36.64 -23.57 19.14
CA THR A 760 -35.79 -24.13 20.20
C THR A 760 -34.33 -23.64 20.07
N ALA A 761 -33.59 -23.62 21.19
CA ALA A 761 -32.26 -23.01 21.22
C ALA A 761 -31.14 -24.04 21.06
N LEU A 762 -30.27 -23.82 20.08
CA LEU A 762 -29.09 -24.65 19.83
C LEU A 762 -28.14 -24.61 21.04
N THR A 763 -27.79 -25.77 21.58
CA THR A 763 -26.99 -25.87 22.81
C THR A 763 -25.53 -26.20 22.49
N ILE A 764 -24.59 -25.39 23.01
CA ILE A 764 -23.15 -25.48 22.70
C ILE A 764 -22.34 -25.54 24.00
N ARG A 765 -21.27 -26.34 24.04
CA ARG A 765 -20.38 -26.46 25.21
C ARG A 765 -19.90 -25.09 25.72
N ARG A 766 -19.85 -24.90 27.04
CA ARG A 766 -19.41 -23.67 27.70
C ARG A 766 -17.89 -23.50 27.55
N LYS A 767 -17.39 -22.27 27.36
CA LYS A 767 -15.93 -22.02 27.34
C LYS A 767 -15.33 -22.25 28.76
N PRO A 768 -14.16 -22.92 28.86
CA PRO A 768 -13.54 -23.28 30.14
C PRO A 768 -13.01 -22.07 30.90
N ARG A 769 -12.79 -22.22 32.20
CA ARG A 769 -12.20 -21.20 33.08
C ARG A 769 -11.05 -21.82 33.89
N TRP A 770 -10.13 -20.99 34.40
CA TRP A 770 -8.98 -21.50 35.18
C TRP A 770 -9.38 -22.24 36.46
N ASP A 771 -10.54 -21.93 37.05
CA ASP A 771 -11.15 -22.62 38.19
C ASP A 771 -11.96 -23.87 37.82
N THR A 772 -12.02 -24.25 36.53
CA THR A 772 -12.66 -25.47 36.03
C THR A 772 -11.67 -26.36 35.26
N CYS A 773 -10.38 -26.28 35.58
CA CYS A 773 -9.31 -27.00 34.89
C CYS A 773 -8.29 -27.61 35.86
N THR A 774 -7.71 -28.74 35.46
CA THR A 774 -6.67 -29.50 36.16
C THR A 774 -5.49 -29.79 35.22
N ILE A 775 -4.37 -30.21 35.79
CA ILE A 775 -3.28 -30.84 35.04
C ILE A 775 -3.39 -32.35 35.19
N GLU A 776 -3.55 -33.03 34.06
CA GLU A 776 -3.66 -34.48 33.96
C GLU A 776 -2.70 -34.97 32.88
N ASN A 777 -1.86 -35.95 33.20
CA ASN A 777 -0.77 -36.41 32.33
C ASN A 777 0.14 -35.29 31.79
N GLY A 778 0.27 -34.20 32.56
CA GLY A 778 1.09 -33.03 32.20
C GLY A 778 0.47 -32.06 31.19
N ILE A 779 -0.80 -32.24 30.81
CA ILE A 779 -1.56 -31.28 29.98
C ILE A 779 -2.74 -30.68 30.74
N LEU A 780 -3.16 -29.48 30.35
CA LEU A 780 -4.34 -28.80 30.86
C LEU A 780 -5.62 -29.47 30.33
N GLN A 781 -6.47 -29.97 31.21
CA GLN A 781 -7.78 -30.56 30.89
C GLN A 781 -8.91 -29.88 31.70
N THR A 782 -10.18 -30.12 31.35
CA THR A 782 -11.35 -29.55 32.06
C THR A 782 -11.84 -30.52 33.14
N THR A 783 -12.06 -30.03 34.35
CA THR A 783 -12.64 -30.82 35.46
C THR A 783 -14.16 -30.93 35.36
N ASP A 784 -14.78 -30.08 34.55
CA ASP A 784 -16.22 -30.00 34.37
C ASP A 784 -16.61 -30.60 33.01
N PRO A 785 -17.14 -31.85 32.99
CA PRO A 785 -17.74 -32.47 31.81
C PRO A 785 -19.25 -32.19 31.70
N SER A 786 -19.84 -31.36 32.58
CA SER A 786 -21.29 -31.15 32.59
C SER A 786 -21.74 -30.35 31.37
N ASN A 787 -22.76 -30.87 30.67
CA ASN A 787 -23.34 -30.24 29.49
C ASN A 787 -24.33 -29.10 29.84
N GLU A 788 -23.98 -28.23 30.80
CA GLU A 788 -24.64 -26.92 30.95
C GLU A 788 -24.20 -25.97 29.83
N GLY A 789 -24.70 -26.29 28.63
CA GLY A 789 -24.34 -25.60 27.41
C GLY A 789 -24.90 -24.18 27.33
N ARG A 790 -24.11 -23.29 26.73
CA ARG A 790 -24.57 -21.99 26.28
C ARG A 790 -25.60 -22.18 25.16
N THR A 791 -26.78 -21.63 25.32
CA THR A 791 -27.82 -21.67 24.30
C THR A 791 -27.72 -20.49 23.32
N ILE A 792 -27.72 -20.78 22.01
CA ILE A 792 -27.98 -19.81 20.94
C ILE A 792 -29.48 -19.87 20.63
N LYS A 793 -30.21 -18.82 21.01
CA LYS A 793 -31.63 -18.67 20.65
C LYS A 793 -31.77 -18.34 19.15
N PRO A 794 -32.81 -18.82 18.45
CA PRO A 794 -33.05 -18.48 17.03
C PRO A 794 -33.17 -16.99 16.73
N THR A 795 -33.49 -16.17 17.74
CA THR A 795 -33.49 -14.69 17.63
C THR A 795 -32.10 -14.08 17.38
N ASN A 796 -31.01 -14.82 17.58
CA ASN A 796 -29.66 -14.41 17.18
C ASN A 796 -29.39 -14.80 15.72
N SER A 797 -30.17 -14.22 14.80
CA SER A 797 -30.15 -14.53 13.37
C SER A 797 -28.75 -14.47 12.76
N ARG A 798 -28.00 -13.38 12.99
CA ARG A 798 -26.68 -13.16 12.37
C ARG A 798 -25.62 -14.19 12.79
N ARG A 799 -25.60 -14.65 14.06
CA ARG A 799 -24.65 -15.70 14.48
C ARG A 799 -24.99 -17.06 13.87
N LEU A 800 -26.28 -17.38 13.78
CA LEU A 800 -26.72 -18.66 13.21
C LEU A 800 -26.58 -18.69 11.68
N GLN A 801 -26.84 -17.58 11.00
CA GLN A 801 -26.56 -17.39 9.57
C GLN A 801 -25.06 -17.55 9.27
N LEU A 802 -24.19 -16.91 10.05
CA LEU A 802 -22.73 -17.08 9.89
C LEU A 802 -22.29 -18.52 10.16
N MET A 803 -22.90 -19.20 11.14
CA MET A 803 -22.63 -20.60 11.43
C MET A 803 -22.97 -21.51 10.24
N VAL A 804 -24.17 -21.37 9.66
CA VAL A 804 -24.59 -22.13 8.45
C VAL A 804 -23.67 -21.83 7.26
N LYS A 805 -23.30 -20.57 7.04
CA LYS A 805 -22.40 -20.16 5.95
C LYS A 805 -20.98 -20.73 6.09
N ILE A 806 -20.41 -20.71 7.31
CA ILE A 806 -19.10 -21.33 7.57
C ILE A 806 -19.16 -22.86 7.42
N LEU A 807 -20.22 -23.51 7.92
CA LEU A 807 -20.44 -24.96 7.75
C LEU A 807 -20.48 -25.34 6.26
N ALA A 808 -21.15 -24.56 5.42
CA ALA A 808 -21.19 -24.76 3.98
C ALA A 808 -19.79 -24.60 3.33
N THR A 809 -19.01 -23.58 3.73
CA THR A 809 -17.62 -23.42 3.26
C THR A 809 -16.75 -24.61 3.67
N ILE A 810 -16.81 -25.07 4.92
CA ILE A 810 -16.02 -26.22 5.38
C ILE A 810 -16.39 -27.49 4.61
N TYR A 811 -17.70 -27.75 4.42
CA TYR A 811 -18.16 -28.87 3.62
C TYR A 811 -17.59 -28.84 2.19
N GLN A 812 -17.56 -27.65 1.57
CA GLN A 812 -16.97 -27.43 0.26
C GLN A 812 -15.46 -27.68 0.25
N LEU A 813 -14.69 -27.10 1.18
CA LEU A 813 -13.23 -27.29 1.30
C LEU A 813 -12.86 -28.77 1.39
N LEU A 814 -13.58 -29.53 2.23
CA LEU A 814 -13.39 -30.97 2.36
C LEU A 814 -13.76 -31.74 1.08
N ALA A 815 -14.79 -31.29 0.34
CA ALA A 815 -15.23 -31.92 -0.90
C ALA A 815 -14.27 -31.67 -2.07
N THR A 816 -13.70 -30.46 -2.17
CA THR A 816 -12.73 -30.10 -3.22
C THR A 816 -11.29 -30.45 -2.86
N ARG A 817 -11.03 -30.99 -1.66
CA ARG A 817 -9.68 -31.18 -1.08
C ARG A 817 -8.84 -29.89 -1.07
N THR A 818 -9.48 -28.74 -0.95
CA THR A 818 -8.83 -27.42 -0.84
C THR A 818 -8.89 -26.92 0.60
N SER A 819 -8.10 -25.92 0.93
CA SER A 819 -8.04 -25.33 2.28
C SER A 819 -8.05 -23.81 2.24
N CYS A 820 -8.28 -23.19 3.40
CA CYS A 820 -8.13 -21.75 3.59
C CYS A 820 -7.56 -21.44 4.98
N THR A 821 -7.11 -20.21 5.21
CA THR A 821 -6.81 -19.73 6.56
C THR A 821 -8.07 -19.22 7.26
N LYS A 822 -8.04 -19.17 8.60
CA LYS A 822 -9.09 -18.49 9.38
C LYS A 822 -9.35 -17.06 8.91
N ARG A 823 -8.34 -16.36 8.36
CA ARG A 823 -8.47 -14.98 7.89
C ARG A 823 -9.20 -14.90 6.54
N GLU A 824 -8.94 -15.82 5.61
CA GLU A 824 -9.78 -15.97 4.41
C GLU A 824 -11.22 -16.34 4.78
N LEU A 825 -11.43 -17.26 5.74
CA LEU A 825 -12.77 -17.61 6.21
C LEU A 825 -13.54 -16.42 6.82
N TYR A 826 -12.85 -15.42 7.34
CA TYR A 826 -13.46 -14.12 7.71
C TYR A 826 -13.84 -13.30 6.47
N TYR A 827 -12.93 -13.17 5.50
CA TYR A 827 -13.18 -12.39 4.28
C TYR A 827 -14.29 -12.98 3.39
N LEU A 828 -14.41 -14.31 3.32
CA LEU A 828 -15.46 -15.03 2.58
C LEU A 828 -16.89 -14.75 3.09
N HIS A 829 -17.03 -14.20 4.30
CA HIS A 829 -18.34 -14.02 4.98
C HIS A 829 -18.57 -12.62 5.56
N LEU A 830 -17.87 -11.59 5.05
CA LEU A 830 -17.92 -10.19 5.55
C LEU A 830 -19.34 -9.65 5.82
N GLU A 831 -20.31 -9.97 4.96
CA GLU A 831 -21.73 -9.63 5.12
C GLU A 831 -22.26 -9.92 6.54
N LEU A 832 -21.86 -11.07 7.10
CA LEU A 832 -22.31 -11.57 8.39
C LEU A 832 -21.22 -11.44 9.46
N ALA A 833 -19.94 -11.50 9.06
CA ALA A 833 -18.76 -11.42 9.89
C ALA A 833 -18.42 -9.97 10.31
N GLN A 834 -19.05 -9.49 11.39
CA GLN A 834 -18.79 -8.14 11.93
C GLN A 834 -17.33 -7.84 12.28
N THR A 835 -16.58 -8.86 12.72
CA THR A 835 -15.15 -8.78 13.05
C THR A 835 -14.48 -10.14 12.85
N PRO A 836 -13.14 -10.22 12.69
CA PRO A 836 -12.42 -11.48 12.70
C PRO A 836 -12.66 -12.27 13.99
N TYR A 837 -12.69 -11.59 15.15
CA TYR A 837 -13.01 -12.21 16.44
C TYR A 837 -14.41 -12.85 16.47
N PHE A 838 -15.43 -12.22 15.87
CA PHE A 838 -16.76 -12.81 15.78
C PHE A 838 -16.77 -14.08 14.93
N THR A 839 -16.06 -14.09 13.79
CA THR A 839 -15.91 -15.28 12.94
C THR A 839 -15.15 -16.38 13.64
N TYR A 840 -14.01 -16.08 14.27
CA TYR A 840 -13.20 -17.07 14.97
C TYR A 840 -14.01 -17.66 16.14
N ALA A 841 -14.77 -16.84 16.85
CA ALA A 841 -15.68 -17.32 17.89
C ALA A 841 -16.88 -18.12 17.35
N VAL A 842 -17.24 -18.06 16.06
CA VAL A 842 -18.22 -18.99 15.44
C VAL A 842 -17.53 -20.27 14.95
N LEU A 843 -16.31 -20.18 14.43
CA LEU A 843 -15.50 -21.35 14.07
C LEU A 843 -15.16 -22.21 15.29
N ASP A 844 -14.87 -21.58 16.44
CA ASP A 844 -14.71 -22.27 17.73
C ASP A 844 -16.00 -23.03 18.14
N ASP A 845 -17.17 -22.39 18.02
CA ASP A 845 -18.47 -23.02 18.29
C ASP A 845 -18.71 -24.21 17.34
N ILE A 846 -18.35 -24.08 16.06
CA ILE A 846 -18.45 -25.13 15.03
C ILE A 846 -17.52 -26.30 15.32
N ALA A 847 -16.25 -26.05 15.63
CA ALA A 847 -15.28 -27.07 16.02
C ALA A 847 -15.78 -27.89 17.22
N ALA A 848 -16.39 -27.22 18.21
CA ALA A 848 -16.96 -27.85 19.39
C ALA A 848 -18.25 -28.67 19.10
N LEU A 849 -19.02 -28.32 18.06
CA LEU A 849 -20.21 -29.07 17.60
C LEU A 849 -19.83 -30.25 16.70
N LEU A 850 -18.83 -30.07 15.84
CA LEU A 850 -18.30 -31.09 14.94
C LEU A 850 -17.26 -32.02 15.60
N ASP A 851 -16.89 -31.77 16.87
CA ASP A 851 -15.90 -32.53 17.65
C ASP A 851 -14.67 -32.88 16.79
N ALA A 852 -14.12 -31.81 16.19
CA ALA A 852 -13.06 -31.82 15.19
C ALA A 852 -12.20 -30.55 15.29
N ASP A 853 -10.89 -30.70 15.12
CA ASP A 853 -9.94 -29.59 15.15
C ASP A 853 -9.98 -28.78 13.85
N THR A 854 -9.62 -27.48 13.87
CA THR A 854 -9.85 -26.62 12.68
C THR A 854 -9.01 -27.01 11.46
N TRP A 855 -7.87 -27.67 11.66
CA TRP A 855 -7.07 -28.23 10.57
C TRP A 855 -7.73 -29.47 9.94
N GLU A 856 -8.45 -30.31 10.69
CA GLU A 856 -9.27 -31.41 10.15
C GLU A 856 -10.47 -30.91 9.33
N MET A 857 -10.81 -29.63 9.47
CA MET A 857 -11.82 -28.92 8.69
C MET A 857 -11.22 -28.17 7.48
N ASN A 858 -9.94 -28.41 7.16
CA ASN A 858 -9.15 -27.66 6.16
C ASN A 858 -9.08 -26.12 6.42
N VAL A 859 -9.24 -25.68 7.68
CA VAL A 859 -9.15 -24.27 8.09
C VAL A 859 -7.93 -24.03 8.98
N PHE A 860 -6.84 -23.60 8.35
CA PHE A 860 -5.53 -23.42 8.99
C PHE A 860 -5.39 -22.06 9.68
N ASN A 861 -4.41 -21.96 10.58
CA ASN A 861 -3.95 -20.67 11.12
C ASN A 861 -2.70 -20.26 10.33
N THR A 862 -2.50 -18.97 10.07
CA THR A 862 -1.29 -18.49 9.39
C THR A 862 -0.04 -18.84 10.20
N SER A 863 0.79 -19.75 9.67
CA SER A 863 2.09 -20.10 10.25
C SER A 863 3.02 -18.89 10.25
N LYS A 864 3.78 -18.72 11.33
CA LYS A 864 4.82 -17.69 11.47
C LYS A 864 6.17 -18.23 11.97
N GLY A 865 6.25 -19.55 12.20
CA GLY A 865 7.40 -20.18 12.81
C GLY A 865 8.57 -20.44 11.84
N LEU A 866 9.76 -20.57 12.41
CA LEU A 866 10.99 -20.96 11.71
C LEU A 866 11.63 -22.17 12.39
N ILE A 867 12.37 -22.94 11.60
CA ILE A 867 13.12 -24.15 11.98
C ILE A 867 14.54 -24.01 11.42
N ALA A 868 15.57 -24.33 12.19
CA ALA A 868 16.95 -24.41 11.67
C ALA A 868 17.72 -25.57 12.30
N GLY A 869 18.55 -26.25 11.51
CA GLY A 869 19.40 -27.35 11.95
C GLY A 869 19.03 -28.69 11.30
N PRO A 870 19.60 -29.82 11.77
CA PRO A 870 19.54 -31.10 11.07
C PRO A 870 18.22 -31.86 11.31
N LEU A 871 17.19 -31.36 10.65
CA LEU A 871 15.83 -31.89 10.56
C LEU A 871 15.38 -31.84 9.09
N VAL A 872 14.89 -32.96 8.58
CA VAL A 872 14.23 -33.05 7.26
C VAL A 872 12.81 -33.58 7.45
N LEU A 873 11.83 -32.95 6.80
CA LEU A 873 10.43 -33.33 6.80
C LEU A 873 10.03 -33.84 5.40
N THR A 874 9.31 -34.95 5.31
CA THR A 874 8.69 -35.41 4.05
C THR A 874 7.18 -35.22 4.16
N LEU A 875 6.58 -34.56 3.17
CA LEU A 875 5.15 -34.31 3.07
C LEU A 875 4.43 -35.38 2.25
N SER A 876 3.12 -35.49 2.41
CA SER A 876 2.26 -36.48 1.73
C SER A 876 2.18 -36.34 0.21
N ASP A 877 2.58 -35.19 -0.35
CA ASP A 877 2.72 -34.97 -1.80
C ASP A 877 4.10 -35.38 -2.35
N GLY A 878 4.99 -35.88 -1.48
CA GLY A 878 6.38 -36.22 -1.81
C GLY A 878 7.37 -35.07 -1.67
N GLN A 879 6.93 -33.85 -1.31
CA GLN A 879 7.83 -32.72 -1.08
C GLN A 879 8.73 -33.00 0.14
N THR A 880 10.02 -32.73 0.00
CA THR A 880 11.01 -32.85 1.07
C THR A 880 11.50 -31.47 1.48
N ILE A 881 11.42 -31.15 2.78
CA ILE A 881 11.80 -29.86 3.37
C ILE A 881 13.02 -30.07 4.28
N ASP A 882 14.19 -29.58 3.86
CA ASP A 882 15.43 -29.64 4.64
C ASP A 882 15.65 -28.35 5.44
N CYS A 883 15.76 -28.48 6.77
CA CYS A 883 15.92 -27.34 7.68
C CYS A 883 17.39 -26.91 7.88
N ARG A 884 18.34 -27.53 7.16
CA ARG A 884 19.77 -27.15 7.16
C ARG A 884 20.13 -26.13 6.09
N ILE A 885 19.40 -26.11 4.97
CA ILE A 885 19.78 -25.37 3.76
C ILE A 885 19.59 -23.85 3.95
N ASN A 886 18.55 -23.43 4.67
CA ASN A 886 18.26 -22.01 4.87
C ASN A 886 19.04 -21.43 6.06
N ARG A 887 20.05 -20.60 5.78
CA ARG A 887 20.89 -19.94 6.81
C ARG A 887 20.12 -19.04 7.79
N TRP A 888 18.89 -18.65 7.47
CA TRP A 888 18.00 -17.83 8.29
C TRP A 888 16.82 -18.59 8.91
N GLY A 889 16.77 -19.92 8.71
CA GLY A 889 15.70 -20.80 9.17
C GLY A 889 14.61 -21.03 8.11
N THR A 890 14.27 -22.29 7.91
CA THR A 890 13.19 -22.77 7.03
C THR A 890 11.83 -22.56 7.70
N PRO A 891 10.79 -22.03 7.00
CA PRO A 891 9.46 -21.85 7.59
C PRO A 891 8.80 -23.15 8.06
N VAL A 892 8.02 -23.06 9.16
CA VAL A 892 7.14 -24.15 9.60
C VAL A 892 5.99 -24.30 8.58
N PRO A 893 5.73 -25.50 8.02
CA PRO A 893 4.63 -25.73 7.07
C PRO A 893 3.27 -25.24 7.58
N LEU A 894 2.41 -24.76 6.68
CA LEU A 894 1.06 -24.34 7.04
C LEU A 894 0.22 -25.53 7.49
N ASP A 895 0.18 -26.57 6.64
CA ASP A 895 -0.41 -27.87 6.93
C ASP A 895 0.66 -28.83 7.48
N VAL A 896 0.81 -28.87 8.80
CA VAL A 896 1.69 -29.82 9.49
C VAL A 896 1.08 -31.24 9.54
N SER A 897 -0.22 -31.39 9.28
CA SER A 897 -0.89 -32.70 9.16
C SER A 897 -0.26 -33.51 8.03
N SER A 898 0.03 -32.87 6.89
CA SER A 898 0.69 -33.46 5.71
C SER A 898 2.09 -34.05 5.94
N VAL A 899 2.79 -33.72 7.04
CA VAL A 899 4.12 -34.30 7.35
C VAL A 899 3.98 -35.80 7.69
N ILE A 900 4.43 -36.67 6.79
CA ILE A 900 4.36 -38.14 6.91
C ILE A 900 5.66 -38.79 7.41
N GLU A 901 6.82 -38.14 7.20
CA GLU A 901 8.11 -38.65 7.62
C GLU A 901 8.94 -37.53 8.27
N LEU A 902 9.77 -37.90 9.26
CA LEU A 902 10.62 -36.95 9.98
C LEU A 902 12.01 -37.54 10.27
N ARG A 903 13.04 -36.95 9.65
CA ARG A 903 14.45 -37.35 9.83
C ARG A 903 15.19 -36.30 10.67
N LEU A 904 15.33 -36.60 11.97
CA LEU A 904 16.03 -35.79 12.95
C LEU A 904 17.31 -36.48 13.41
N THR A 905 18.47 -35.85 13.23
CA THR A 905 19.77 -36.34 13.77
C THR A 905 20.25 -35.57 15.00
N ALA A 906 19.71 -34.37 15.27
CA ALA A 906 20.04 -33.61 16.47
C ALA A 906 19.68 -34.35 17.77
N LYS A 907 20.48 -34.09 18.81
CA LYS A 907 20.34 -34.67 20.17
C LYS A 907 19.29 -33.94 21.02
N LEU A 908 18.97 -32.69 20.70
CA LEU A 908 17.94 -31.89 21.37
C LEU A 908 17.27 -30.90 20.41
N VAL A 909 16.08 -30.42 20.79
CA VAL A 909 15.38 -29.29 20.14
C VAL A 909 15.35 -28.12 21.11
N LEU A 910 15.66 -26.91 20.63
CA LEU A 910 15.59 -25.67 21.40
C LEU A 910 14.55 -24.72 20.81
N VAL A 911 13.48 -24.50 21.55
CA VAL A 911 12.40 -23.58 21.21
C VAL A 911 12.72 -22.19 21.75
N VAL A 912 12.97 -21.23 20.87
CA VAL A 912 13.39 -19.87 21.18
C VAL A 912 12.19 -18.93 21.11
N GLU A 913 12.04 -18.06 22.10
CA GLU A 913 10.94 -17.09 22.18
C GLU A 913 10.95 -16.11 21.00
N LYS A 914 11.97 -15.24 20.92
CA LYS A 914 12.03 -14.10 19.99
C LYS A 914 12.75 -14.42 18.68
N ASP A 915 12.29 -13.82 17.60
CA ASP A 915 12.89 -13.92 16.25
C ASP A 915 14.31 -13.32 16.20
N THR A 916 14.56 -12.28 17.00
CA THR A 916 15.88 -11.65 17.16
C THR A 916 16.87 -12.62 17.79
N VAL A 917 16.51 -13.24 18.93
CA VAL A 917 17.33 -14.26 19.61
C VAL A 917 17.55 -15.48 18.73
N PHE A 918 16.52 -15.98 18.05
CA PHE A 918 16.65 -17.11 17.11
C PHE A 918 17.67 -16.81 16.01
N LYS A 919 17.57 -15.66 15.35
CA LYS A 919 18.53 -15.23 14.31
C LYS A 919 19.92 -15.01 14.87
N ARG A 920 20.04 -14.42 16.06
CA ARG A 920 21.33 -14.13 16.67
C ARG A 920 22.11 -15.39 17.04
N LEU A 921 21.44 -16.45 17.47
CA LEU A 921 22.07 -17.76 17.67
C LEU A 921 22.61 -18.36 16.35
N LEU A 922 21.96 -18.07 15.21
CA LEU A 922 22.47 -18.47 13.89
C LEU A 922 23.72 -17.66 13.50
N GLU A 923 23.71 -16.33 13.75
CA GLU A 923 24.88 -15.45 13.53
C GLU A 923 26.08 -15.81 14.42
N ASP A 924 25.85 -16.12 15.70
CA ASP A 924 26.86 -16.57 16.67
C ASP A 924 27.41 -17.97 16.33
N GLY A 925 26.87 -18.64 15.30
CA GLY A 925 27.38 -19.93 14.82
C GLY A 925 27.00 -21.11 15.71
N ILE A 926 25.80 -21.14 16.27
CA ILE A 926 25.35 -22.22 17.19
C ILE A 926 25.56 -23.65 16.65
N PHE A 927 25.42 -23.88 15.34
CA PHE A 927 25.68 -25.20 14.73
C PHE A 927 27.18 -25.53 14.59
N THR A 928 28.05 -24.53 14.63
CA THR A 928 29.52 -24.69 14.73
C THR A 928 29.92 -24.97 16.18
N THR A 929 29.25 -24.34 17.15
CA THR A 929 29.46 -24.59 18.60
C THR A 929 28.89 -25.95 19.04
N PHE A 930 27.77 -26.37 18.45
CA PHE A 930 27.06 -27.62 18.77
C PHE A 930 26.70 -28.44 17.51
N PRO A 931 27.69 -28.97 16.76
CA PRO A 931 27.45 -29.76 15.56
C PRO A 931 26.55 -30.98 15.81
N ASP A 932 25.61 -31.22 14.91
CA ASP A 932 24.60 -32.28 14.95
C ASP A 932 23.93 -32.50 16.33
N THR A 933 23.84 -31.44 17.13
CA THR A 933 23.41 -31.53 18.53
C THR A 933 22.09 -30.80 18.78
N VAL A 934 21.83 -29.67 18.12
CA VAL A 934 20.63 -28.84 18.31
C VAL A 934 19.87 -28.59 17.00
N VAL A 935 18.54 -28.62 17.08
CA VAL A 935 17.63 -27.95 16.13
C VAL A 935 16.99 -26.76 16.84
N LEU A 936 17.07 -25.56 16.24
CA LEU A 936 16.32 -24.40 16.69
C LEU A 936 14.92 -24.38 16.10
N ILE A 937 13.92 -24.00 16.89
CA ILE A 937 12.57 -23.66 16.44
C ILE A 937 12.13 -22.35 17.11
N THR A 938 11.41 -21.47 16.42
CA THR A 938 10.74 -20.32 17.05
C THR A 938 9.35 -20.11 16.46
N ALA A 939 8.43 -19.57 17.27
CA ALA A 939 7.15 -19.04 16.82
C ALA A 939 7.15 -17.51 16.70
N LYS A 940 8.29 -16.81 16.89
CA LYS A 940 8.39 -15.35 16.90
C LYS A 940 7.44 -14.73 17.94
N GLY A 941 7.80 -14.89 19.21
CA GLY A 941 6.96 -14.57 20.37
C GLY A 941 5.89 -15.64 20.63
N TYR A 942 4.69 -15.21 21.02
CA TYR A 942 3.64 -16.09 21.54
C TYR A 942 3.28 -17.25 20.57
N PRO A 943 3.07 -18.50 21.05
CA PRO A 943 3.02 -19.69 20.19
C PRO A 943 1.85 -19.69 19.20
N ASP A 944 2.14 -19.98 17.92
CA ASP A 944 1.14 -20.30 16.92
C ASP A 944 0.82 -21.80 16.87
N VAL A 945 -0.24 -22.16 16.15
CA VAL A 945 -0.78 -23.53 16.14
C VAL A 945 0.08 -24.49 15.30
N SER A 946 0.61 -24.06 14.16
CA SER A 946 1.43 -24.92 13.28
C SER A 946 2.77 -25.24 13.95
N THR A 947 3.44 -24.26 14.56
CA THR A 947 4.68 -24.48 15.32
C THR A 947 4.47 -25.44 16.49
N ARG A 948 3.34 -25.33 17.21
CA ARG A 948 2.98 -26.26 18.30
C ARG A 948 2.68 -27.68 17.82
N LEU A 949 1.92 -27.81 16.73
CA LEU A 949 1.59 -29.11 16.13
C LEU A 949 2.85 -29.81 15.61
N LEU A 950 3.81 -29.07 15.05
CA LEU A 950 5.10 -29.62 14.62
C LEU A 950 5.95 -30.05 15.82
N LEU A 951 6.04 -29.23 16.87
CA LEU A 951 6.75 -29.61 18.10
C LEU A 951 6.14 -30.84 18.77
N LYS A 952 4.81 -31.02 18.69
CA LYS A 952 4.14 -32.23 19.16
C LYS A 952 4.48 -33.45 18.28
N LYS A 953 4.37 -33.33 16.95
CA LYS A 953 4.81 -34.39 16.02
C LYS A 953 6.27 -34.79 16.26
N ILE A 954 7.19 -33.84 16.46
CA ILE A 954 8.59 -34.13 16.78
C ILE A 954 8.71 -34.92 18.09
N ALA A 955 8.05 -34.48 19.16
CA ALA A 955 8.12 -35.10 20.49
C ALA A 955 7.54 -36.53 20.54
N ASP A 956 6.52 -36.81 19.73
CA ASP A 956 5.90 -38.14 19.64
C ASP A 956 6.69 -39.07 18.70
N TRP A 957 7.25 -38.55 17.61
CA TRP A 957 8.02 -39.30 16.61
C TRP A 957 9.41 -39.73 17.12
N LYS A 958 10.10 -38.84 17.82
CA LYS A 958 11.29 -39.17 18.62
C LYS A 958 11.12 -38.58 20.00
N GLN A 959 11.46 -39.36 21.03
CA GLN A 959 11.57 -38.89 22.42
C GLN A 959 12.84 -38.02 22.63
N VAL A 960 13.05 -37.05 21.74
CA VAL A 960 14.13 -36.08 21.79
C VAL A 960 13.85 -35.08 22.92
N PRO A 961 14.85 -34.72 23.75
CA PRO A 961 14.71 -33.63 24.72
C PRO A 961 14.35 -32.32 24.03
N ILE A 962 13.22 -31.73 24.40
CA ILE A 962 12.78 -30.41 23.93
C ILE A 962 12.95 -29.39 25.05
N TYR A 963 13.64 -28.30 24.74
CA TYR A 963 14.00 -27.24 25.67
C TYR A 963 13.39 -25.90 25.24
N ALA A 964 13.13 -25.03 26.20
CA ALA A 964 12.55 -23.70 25.98
C ALA A 964 13.54 -22.60 26.42
N LEU A 965 13.90 -21.72 25.49
CA LEU A 965 14.72 -20.53 25.69
C LEU A 965 13.81 -19.30 25.67
N MET A 966 13.41 -18.85 26.86
CA MET A 966 12.44 -17.77 27.10
C MET A 966 13.04 -16.69 28.00
N ASP A 967 12.44 -15.50 27.98
CA ASP A 967 12.86 -14.34 28.78
C ASP A 967 12.48 -14.45 30.28
N ALA A 968 13.18 -13.71 31.15
CA ALA A 968 12.94 -13.69 32.60
C ALA A 968 11.82 -12.71 32.97
N ASP A 969 10.62 -12.96 32.43
CA ASP A 969 9.49 -12.04 32.36
C ASP A 969 8.14 -12.81 32.39
N PRO A 970 7.00 -12.16 32.75
CA PRO A 970 5.71 -12.85 32.86
C PRO A 970 5.17 -13.42 31.55
N HIS A 971 5.55 -12.85 30.40
CA HIS A 971 5.20 -13.35 29.08
C HIS A 971 6.06 -14.54 28.67
N GLY A 972 7.39 -14.49 28.86
CA GLY A 972 8.26 -15.63 28.57
C GLY A 972 7.90 -16.89 29.37
N ILE A 973 7.61 -16.72 30.67
CA ILE A 973 7.11 -17.80 31.54
C ILE A 973 5.73 -18.32 31.07
N GLU A 974 4.83 -17.44 30.63
CA GLU A 974 3.53 -17.85 30.08
C GLU A 974 3.66 -18.61 28.76
N ILE A 975 4.58 -18.20 27.88
CA ILE A 975 4.86 -18.84 26.59
C ILE A 975 5.39 -20.26 26.80
N PHE A 976 6.32 -20.45 27.74
CA PHE A 976 6.74 -21.79 28.18
C PHE A 976 5.56 -22.64 28.68
N CYS A 977 4.70 -22.10 29.54
CA CYS A 977 3.52 -22.82 30.04
C CYS A 977 2.54 -23.21 28.92
N VAL A 978 2.36 -22.35 27.91
CA VAL A 978 1.48 -22.62 26.75
C VAL A 978 2.04 -23.72 25.85
N TYR A 979 3.36 -23.81 25.66
CA TYR A 979 3.97 -24.96 24.99
C TYR A 979 3.87 -26.24 25.82
N LYS A 980 4.19 -26.19 27.12
CA LYS A 980 4.31 -27.38 27.97
C LYS A 980 2.97 -27.99 28.36
N PHE A 981 2.06 -27.19 28.93
CA PHE A 981 0.78 -27.65 29.49
C PHE A 981 -0.41 -27.31 28.60
N GLY A 982 -0.31 -26.18 27.87
CA GLY A 982 -1.36 -25.69 26.98
C GLY A 982 -2.02 -24.38 27.41
N SER A 983 -2.97 -23.95 26.58
CA SER A 983 -3.72 -22.70 26.68
C SER A 983 -5.20 -22.94 27.04
N LEU A 984 -5.76 -22.12 27.95
CA LEU A 984 -7.17 -22.24 28.33
C LEU A 984 -8.13 -22.12 27.12
N ALA A 985 -7.81 -21.23 26.17
CA ALA A 985 -8.61 -21.00 24.97
C ALA A 985 -8.76 -22.25 24.06
N MET A 986 -7.85 -23.21 24.14
CA MET A 986 -7.78 -24.39 23.27
C MET A 986 -7.74 -25.69 24.11
N VAL A 987 -8.30 -25.71 25.32
CA VAL A 987 -8.15 -26.84 26.28
C VAL A 987 -8.50 -28.22 25.70
N HIS A 988 -9.44 -28.26 24.75
CA HIS A 988 -9.85 -29.48 24.04
C HIS A 988 -8.76 -30.03 23.09
N GLN A 989 -7.87 -29.16 22.60
CA GLN A 989 -6.86 -29.45 21.56
C GLN A 989 -5.47 -29.77 22.14
N GLN A 990 -5.29 -29.75 23.46
CA GLN A 990 -3.94 -29.82 24.06
C GLN A 990 -3.24 -31.17 23.86
N ARG A 991 -4.01 -32.25 23.63
CA ARG A 991 -3.44 -33.56 23.24
C ARG A 991 -2.63 -33.49 21.95
N SER A 992 -2.98 -32.57 21.05
CA SER A 992 -2.36 -32.37 19.74
C SER A 992 -1.34 -31.21 19.71
N LEU A 993 -1.24 -30.40 20.78
CA LEU A 993 -0.52 -29.12 20.77
C LEU A 993 0.35 -28.81 22.00
N ALA A 994 0.24 -29.57 23.09
CA ALA A 994 1.05 -29.40 24.29
C ALA A 994 2.17 -30.46 24.35
N VAL A 995 3.32 -30.08 24.89
CA VAL A 995 4.55 -30.89 24.94
C VAL A 995 4.98 -31.06 26.41
N PRO A 996 4.39 -32.00 27.18
CA PRO A 996 4.66 -32.15 28.61
C PRO A 996 6.12 -32.45 28.95
N SER A 997 6.87 -33.04 28.03
CA SER A 997 8.31 -33.32 28.15
C SER A 997 9.18 -32.05 28.15
N MET A 998 8.65 -30.90 27.70
CA MET A 998 9.44 -29.67 27.53
C MET A 998 10.01 -29.16 28.87
N ARG A 999 11.28 -28.75 28.86
CA ARG A 999 12.00 -28.18 30.02
C ARG A 999 12.41 -26.72 29.73
N TRP A 1000 12.28 -25.81 30.69
CA TRP A 1000 12.72 -24.41 30.55
C TRP A 1000 14.22 -24.32 30.89
N ILE A 1001 15.00 -23.69 30.00
CA ILE A 1001 16.43 -23.38 30.17
C ILE A 1001 16.74 -21.92 29.76
N GLY A 1002 15.69 -21.09 29.70
CA GLY A 1002 15.77 -19.66 29.40
C GLY A 1002 16.51 -18.88 30.46
N LEU A 1003 16.42 -17.55 30.39
CA LEU A 1003 16.83 -16.71 31.51
C LEU A 1003 15.81 -16.90 32.63
N PHE A 1004 16.26 -17.40 33.79
CA PHE A 1004 15.42 -17.45 34.97
C PHE A 1004 15.43 -16.10 35.69
N PRO A 1005 14.35 -15.68 36.37
CA PRO A 1005 14.40 -14.59 37.35
C PRO A 1005 15.55 -14.73 38.36
N SER A 1006 15.89 -15.95 38.78
CA SER A 1006 17.09 -16.23 39.60
C SER A 1006 18.42 -15.84 38.95
N ASP A 1007 18.50 -15.89 37.61
CA ASP A 1007 19.73 -15.60 36.87
C ASP A 1007 20.00 -14.08 36.81
N ILE A 1008 19.01 -13.23 37.11
CA ILE A 1008 19.15 -11.76 37.15
C ILE A 1008 20.14 -11.35 38.26
N GLU A 1009 19.93 -11.83 39.48
CA GLU A 1009 20.86 -11.58 40.60
C GLU A 1009 22.18 -12.34 40.42
N LEU A 1010 22.12 -13.61 40.01
CA LEU A 1010 23.29 -14.50 39.89
C LEU A 1010 24.32 -13.99 38.88
N LEU A 1011 23.86 -13.37 37.78
CA LEU A 1011 24.71 -12.83 36.72
C LEU A 1011 24.88 -11.30 36.79
N GLY A 1012 24.30 -10.63 37.81
CA GLY A 1012 24.41 -9.19 38.01
C GLY A 1012 23.79 -8.34 36.90
N LEU A 1013 22.69 -8.81 36.30
CA LEU A 1013 22.07 -8.17 35.14
C LEU A 1013 21.33 -6.87 35.52
N GLN A 1014 21.37 -5.88 34.61
CA GLN A 1014 20.56 -4.67 34.75
C GLN A 1014 19.10 -4.96 34.39
N GLY A 1015 18.30 -5.33 35.40
CA GLY A 1015 16.88 -5.59 35.25
C GLY A 1015 16.04 -4.33 34.99
N VAL A 1016 14.96 -4.49 34.22
CA VAL A 1016 13.96 -3.46 33.92
C VAL A 1016 12.81 -3.55 34.94
N PRO A 1017 12.38 -2.46 35.59
CA PRO A 1017 11.27 -2.49 36.54
C PRO A 1017 9.95 -3.01 35.95
N LEU A 1018 9.24 -3.83 36.73
CA LEU A 1018 7.91 -4.34 36.38
C LEU A 1018 6.84 -3.25 36.52
N ARG A 1019 5.88 -3.21 35.59
CA ARG A 1019 4.75 -2.28 35.64
C ARG A 1019 3.53 -2.92 36.32
N GLU A 1020 2.63 -2.07 36.82
CA GLU A 1020 1.34 -2.45 37.41
C GLU A 1020 0.56 -3.56 36.66
N PRO A 1021 0.42 -3.53 35.31
CA PRO A 1021 -0.26 -4.61 34.58
C PRO A 1021 0.50 -5.94 34.56
N GLU A 1022 1.83 -5.90 34.63
CA GLU A 1022 2.70 -7.08 34.62
C GLU A 1022 2.69 -7.76 35.99
N LEU A 1023 2.72 -6.99 37.09
CA LEU A 1023 2.50 -7.50 38.45
C LEU A 1023 1.14 -8.20 38.59
N LYS A 1024 0.07 -7.56 38.08
CA LYS A 1024 -1.28 -8.16 38.04
C LYS A 1024 -1.36 -9.41 37.15
N ARG A 1025 -0.50 -9.55 36.14
CA ARG A 1025 -0.38 -10.78 35.35
C ARG A 1025 0.26 -11.90 36.18
N ILE A 1026 1.33 -11.62 36.92
CA ILE A 1026 1.99 -12.59 37.81
C ILE A 1026 1.01 -13.11 38.88
N GLU A 1027 0.27 -12.22 39.54
CA GLU A 1027 -0.78 -12.61 40.50
C GLU A 1027 -1.85 -13.54 39.92
N GLN A 1028 -2.17 -13.40 38.64
CA GLN A 1028 -3.10 -14.28 37.93
C GLN A 1028 -2.44 -15.59 37.49
N MET A 1029 -1.15 -15.58 37.17
CA MET A 1029 -0.38 -16.77 36.80
C MET A 1029 -0.13 -17.69 37.99
N ILE A 1030 0.17 -17.14 39.18
CA ILE A 1030 0.34 -17.90 40.44
C ILE A 1030 -0.91 -18.72 40.80
N LYS A 1031 -2.10 -18.32 40.32
CA LYS A 1031 -3.39 -18.96 40.59
C LYS A 1031 -3.81 -20.00 39.54
N ARG A 1032 -2.95 -20.38 38.58
CA ARG A 1032 -3.27 -21.34 37.50
C ARG A 1032 -2.93 -22.79 37.88
N PRO A 1033 -3.67 -23.80 37.36
CA PRO A 1033 -3.48 -25.21 37.74
C PRO A 1033 -2.09 -25.83 37.49
N TYR A 1034 -1.25 -25.22 36.64
CA TYR A 1034 0.12 -25.69 36.36
C TYR A 1034 1.22 -24.97 37.14
N THR A 1035 0.88 -23.97 37.96
CA THR A 1035 1.88 -23.07 38.56
C THR A 1035 2.42 -23.62 39.88
N GLU A 1036 3.21 -24.68 39.78
CA GLU A 1036 3.82 -25.38 40.90
C GLU A 1036 5.37 -25.40 40.81
N GLY A 1037 6.02 -25.78 41.92
CA GLY A 1037 7.42 -26.21 41.95
C GLY A 1037 8.43 -25.15 41.49
N HIS A 1038 8.98 -25.30 40.28
CA HIS A 1038 9.95 -24.34 39.72
C HIS A 1038 9.26 -23.07 39.22
N ILE A 1039 8.14 -23.21 38.52
CA ILE A 1039 7.44 -22.08 37.87
C ILE A 1039 6.89 -21.13 38.94
N GLN A 1040 6.35 -21.70 40.03
CA GLN A 1040 5.86 -20.92 41.17
C GLN A 1040 6.99 -20.15 41.87
N ARG A 1041 8.17 -20.75 42.05
CA ARG A 1041 9.33 -20.08 42.67
C ARG A 1041 9.82 -18.91 41.82
N GLU A 1042 10.00 -19.11 40.53
CA GLU A 1042 10.45 -18.03 39.64
C GLU A 1042 9.44 -16.88 39.53
N LEU A 1043 8.13 -17.17 39.51
CA LEU A 1043 7.09 -16.12 39.53
C LEU A 1043 7.05 -15.35 40.86
N LEU A 1044 7.25 -16.02 42.00
CA LEU A 1044 7.35 -15.37 43.30
C LEU A 1044 8.62 -14.52 43.42
N LEU A 1045 9.75 -15.01 42.91
CA LEU A 1045 11.02 -14.27 42.87
C LEU A 1045 10.92 -13.05 41.95
N LEU A 1046 10.29 -13.18 40.78
CA LEU A 1046 10.01 -12.06 39.87
C LEU A 1046 9.18 -10.95 40.54
N CYS A 1047 8.22 -11.31 41.42
CA CYS A 1047 7.51 -10.35 42.26
C CYS A 1047 8.40 -9.73 43.37
N GLN A 1048 9.34 -10.47 43.94
CA GLN A 1048 10.24 -9.98 45.00
C GLN A 1048 11.32 -9.03 44.46
N LEU A 1049 11.89 -9.34 43.29
CA LEU A 1049 12.89 -8.53 42.60
C LEU A 1049 12.31 -7.24 42.01
N ALA A 1050 10.99 -7.19 41.81
CA ALA A 1050 10.25 -6.11 41.12
C ALA A 1050 10.82 -5.72 39.73
N THR A 1051 11.68 -6.57 39.14
CA THR A 1051 12.43 -6.33 37.92
C THR A 1051 12.44 -7.59 37.06
N LYS A 1052 12.43 -7.40 35.74
CA LYS A 1052 12.54 -8.46 34.72
C LYS A 1052 13.79 -8.28 33.88
N ALA A 1053 14.19 -9.32 33.16
CA ALA A 1053 15.29 -9.22 32.19
C ALA A 1053 14.96 -9.96 30.89
N GLU A 1054 15.33 -9.36 29.77
CA GLU A 1054 15.29 -10.01 28.47
C GLU A 1054 16.53 -10.91 28.34
N ILE A 1055 16.46 -12.05 27.65
CA ILE A 1055 17.62 -12.91 27.46
C ILE A 1055 18.72 -12.22 26.65
N GLU A 1056 18.34 -11.24 25.83
CA GLU A 1056 19.24 -10.34 25.10
C GLU A 1056 20.12 -9.49 26.05
N SER A 1057 19.73 -9.31 27.32
CA SER A 1057 20.57 -8.66 28.34
C SER A 1057 21.87 -9.42 28.64
N LEU A 1058 21.95 -10.72 28.30
CA LEU A 1058 23.18 -11.51 28.42
C LEU A 1058 24.28 -11.05 27.43
N TYR A 1059 23.93 -10.45 26.29
CA TYR A 1059 24.91 -9.92 25.33
C TYR A 1059 25.72 -8.73 25.88
N ASN A 1060 25.25 -8.11 26.97
CA ASN A 1060 26.01 -7.07 27.69
C ASN A 1060 27.22 -7.64 28.44
N ILE A 1061 27.30 -8.94 28.66
CA ILE A 1061 28.47 -9.62 29.27
C ILE A 1061 29.53 -9.89 28.18
N ALA A 1062 29.11 -10.50 27.06
CA ALA A 1062 29.87 -10.58 25.81
C ALA A 1062 28.92 -10.84 24.63
N SER A 1063 29.30 -10.40 23.42
CA SER A 1063 28.45 -10.42 22.21
C SER A 1063 28.02 -11.81 21.73
N ASP A 1064 28.69 -12.86 22.21
CA ASP A 1064 28.49 -14.29 21.90
C ASP A 1064 28.11 -15.11 23.16
N PHE A 1065 28.00 -14.47 24.34
CA PHE A 1065 27.93 -15.12 25.65
C PHE A 1065 26.80 -16.15 25.76
N ILE A 1066 25.67 -15.90 25.10
CA ILE A 1066 24.54 -16.83 25.08
C ILE A 1066 24.95 -18.17 24.45
N THR A 1067 25.69 -18.12 23.35
CA THR A 1067 26.09 -19.30 22.58
C THR A 1067 27.30 -20.00 23.19
N THR A 1068 28.35 -19.27 23.55
CA THR A 1068 29.65 -19.86 23.93
C THR A 1068 29.77 -20.20 25.42
N VAL A 1069 29.00 -19.54 26.30
CA VAL A 1069 29.05 -19.74 27.76
C VAL A 1069 27.72 -20.27 28.30
N TYR A 1070 26.63 -19.53 28.10
CA TYR A 1070 25.36 -19.76 28.79
C TYR A 1070 24.66 -21.05 28.33
N LEU A 1071 24.36 -21.17 27.03
CA LEU A 1071 23.81 -22.39 26.44
C LEU A 1071 24.76 -23.57 26.60
N LYS A 1072 26.07 -23.34 26.52
CA LYS A 1072 27.07 -24.40 26.73
C LYS A 1072 26.94 -25.01 28.12
N GLY A 1073 26.93 -24.19 29.17
CA GLY A 1073 26.74 -24.67 30.54
C GLY A 1073 25.39 -25.36 30.75
N LYS A 1074 24.30 -24.74 30.30
CA LYS A 1074 22.93 -25.30 30.46
C LYS A 1074 22.76 -26.60 29.66
N PHE A 1075 23.34 -26.73 28.45
CA PHE A 1075 23.35 -27.97 27.67
C PHE A 1075 24.22 -29.06 28.29
N GLU A 1076 25.40 -28.73 28.80
CA GLU A 1076 26.26 -29.70 29.49
C GLU A 1076 25.57 -30.30 30.73
N GLU A 1077 24.82 -29.50 31.49
CA GLU A 1077 23.98 -29.97 32.60
C GLU A 1077 22.79 -30.81 32.10
N CYS A 1078 22.07 -30.34 31.08
CA CYS A 1078 20.89 -31.00 30.53
C CYS A 1078 21.20 -32.37 29.89
N LEU A 1079 22.37 -32.52 29.25
CA LEU A 1079 22.80 -33.78 28.65
C LEU A 1079 23.29 -34.79 29.70
N LYS A 1080 23.90 -34.33 30.80
CA LYS A 1080 24.21 -35.19 31.97
C LYS A 1080 22.90 -35.71 32.59
N ASN A 1081 21.89 -34.84 32.72
CA ASN A 1081 20.58 -35.12 33.34
C ASN A 1081 19.50 -35.62 32.33
N SER A 1082 19.91 -36.45 31.37
CA SER A 1082 19.03 -37.08 30.37
C SER A 1082 18.52 -38.46 30.85
N PRO A 1083 17.28 -38.88 30.52
CA PRO A 1083 16.82 -40.24 30.83
C PRO A 1083 17.67 -41.33 30.17
N ALA A 1084 18.24 -41.05 28.99
CA ALA A 1084 19.09 -41.99 28.26
C ALA A 1084 20.39 -42.31 29.02
N THR A 1085 21.10 -41.29 29.53
CA THR A 1085 22.31 -41.50 30.34
C THR A 1085 22.01 -42.19 31.67
N TYR A 1086 20.81 -42.04 32.23
CA TYR A 1086 20.37 -42.80 33.40
C TYR A 1086 20.12 -44.29 33.09
N ALA A 1087 19.54 -44.60 31.92
CA ALA A 1087 19.36 -45.98 31.45
C ALA A 1087 20.70 -46.65 31.09
N GLU A 1088 21.60 -45.94 30.43
CA GLU A 1088 22.96 -46.41 30.13
C GLU A 1088 23.79 -46.59 31.41
N ALA A 1089 23.67 -45.70 32.40
CA ALA A 1089 24.31 -45.88 33.71
C ALA A 1089 23.76 -47.11 34.46
N LEU A 1090 22.45 -47.38 34.38
CA LEU A 1090 21.84 -48.58 34.96
C LEU A 1090 22.30 -49.87 34.25
N ASN A 1091 22.34 -49.90 32.92
CA ASN A 1091 22.86 -51.05 32.17
C ASN A 1091 24.36 -51.28 32.44
N ASN A 1092 25.18 -50.23 32.43
CA ASN A 1092 26.60 -50.33 32.77
C ASN A 1092 26.84 -50.72 34.24
N SER A 1093 25.90 -50.44 35.15
CA SER A 1093 25.98 -50.92 36.55
C SER A 1093 25.81 -52.44 36.69
N GLN A 1094 25.25 -53.13 35.69
CA GLN A 1094 25.18 -54.60 35.68
C GLN A 1094 26.47 -55.26 35.19
N LEU A 1095 27.34 -54.54 34.49
CA LEU A 1095 28.64 -55.04 33.98
C LEU A 1095 29.80 -54.94 35.00
N LEU A 1096 29.54 -54.46 36.22
CA LEU A 1096 30.51 -54.38 37.32
C LEU A 1096 30.21 -55.40 38.45
N LYS A 1097 29.89 -56.64 38.07
CA LYS A 1097 29.66 -57.76 39.02
C LYS A 1097 30.41 -59.05 38.74
N GLU A 1098 31.21 -59.13 37.68
CA GLU A 1098 32.08 -60.29 37.38
C GLU A 1098 33.52 -59.85 37.06
N VAL A 1099 34.22 -59.36 38.07
CA VAL A 1099 35.68 -59.50 38.21
C VAL A 1099 35.95 -59.90 39.66
N ASP A 1100 36.68 -60.99 39.84
CA ASP A 1100 37.12 -61.61 41.10
C ASP A 1100 38.59 -61.22 41.38
#